data_AF-A0A7K0BLC5-F1
#
_entry.id   AF-A0A7K0BLC5-F1
#
_cell.length_a   1.000
_cell.length_b   1.000
_cell.length_c   1.000
_cell.angle_alpha   90.00
_cell.angle_beta   90.00
_cell.angle_gamma   90.00
#
_symmetry.space_group_name_H-M   'P 1'
#
loop_
_entity.id
_entity.type
_entity.pdbx_description
1 polymer ?
#
loop_
_entity_poly.entity_id
_entity_poly.type
_entity_poly.pdbx_seq_one_letter_code
_entity_poly.pdbx_strand_id
1 'polypeptide(L)'
;MKIKLLSLKTCLFLFVFTLSGNAFATDYFVNNALTADDVYTTAAGNNANSGLTAALPKATLAAAISAASNGDRIFVDYGEYNEVGLNINKSVEIIGLGEELTVFKRTSGVNRWGVVSASNVKISKLTITNYNLASDGIALSITSGTEIEFNRVLVYANIGSAGQGAVLVSGAATSVTFRNSGSPCNRILSANYGGGYKIVGSTVVFDNCSINNNVVTSFNGGGLRVEGTTANVTINKCTFDDNSSQAGGGMCIVAGTVNINNSCFTGNIAAGNSNIDGGGAIFIQPGALTNVNISNTSFTNNQANNASADGGAISVKNTSGVTCNINFTTCSFTTNSCADRGEDIYFDQSFSPTFNVTFKNNTFFTVYSGTQVNIHNVDFPAASIKFEGLLTPTGTSGNGDIVASPNGVSIDKPEMSGAFTESSSSLPTSLPLTTCIDRFDGVCGTASATITCVTENKWDGSTWSKGTPTIFQHVILNANYNTQTNGNINACQMTVKSGVTLDIVDDTNGTYVYVVNSIFNNGTINVTSKANLVQVNHPLDLNDEPIATPNINFTKNTGNKIRWDYVYWSKPVSNSILPVFNSKFDIKYYWDPDFCVNGVNFSYEGWRSLVSEPTIGTGFITRVKSSAGTTPTNITLNYSGTSNNGDYTAIIKYYDTEHNAFRNFTLLGNPYPGAINFQNFYNDNQDKIYGTVYLWSANTPYPGMGLYQQADYASFNLTGGVGVPGASSQSPNGLLPNGYIASAQGFMVRAKVSGTVLFANSQRTKDIPSNNQFYRGVSQEKDRFWLRLLDSNGKYNELLIGYIKEATNDFDEAYDGPINSLSRIKFYSVLGNEKLIIQGRGEFVETDKVLVNYSITNPTSMLTISLNKKEGIFNTQKIYLFDKKLNFYHDLTQSDYFFYEDGTQDRFEIVYKLNKDDINENISDETSVIAFLNNGLLSIESNINISKVELYDVTGKIIFINEINNTSQFFHKNIAVSNGVYILNVVCENGVKKSIKILN
;
A
#
# COMPACT_ATOMS: atom_id res chain seq x y z
N MET A 1 9.21 -58.17 3.45
CA MET A 1 10.52 -58.85 3.59
C MET A 1 11.59 -57.79 3.28
N LYS A 2 12.38 -57.18 4.20
CA LYS A 2 13.43 -57.75 5.09
C LYS A 2 14.35 -58.69 4.29
N ILE A 3 15.67 -58.55 4.11
CA ILE A 3 16.83 -58.01 4.90
C ILE A 3 18.04 -58.00 3.91
N LYS A 4 18.88 -56.93 3.80
CA LYS A 4 20.24 -56.73 4.40
C LYS A 4 21.25 -57.87 4.04
N LEU A 5 22.52 -57.71 3.65
CA LEU A 5 23.62 -56.87 4.20
C LEU A 5 24.97 -57.19 3.47
N LEU A 6 25.98 -56.32 3.66
CA LEU A 6 27.43 -56.38 3.37
C LEU A 6 27.90 -55.92 1.96
N SER A 7 28.95 -55.11 1.78
CA SER A 7 29.93 -54.44 2.65
C SER A 7 30.84 -53.60 1.73
N LEU A 8 31.01 -52.30 1.97
CA LEU A 8 32.13 -51.54 1.37
C LEU A 8 32.79 -50.67 2.45
N LYS A 9 34.04 -51.01 2.77
CA LYS A 9 34.93 -50.22 3.65
C LYS A 9 36.00 -49.54 2.80
N THR A 10 36.06 -48.22 2.95
CA THR A 10 37.25 -47.39 3.14
C THR A 10 38.27 -47.28 1.99
N CYS A 11 38.23 -46.13 1.30
CA CYS A 11 39.44 -45.39 0.96
C CYS A 11 39.23 -43.91 1.28
N LEU A 12 40.07 -43.43 2.19
CA LEU A 12 40.11 -42.12 2.81
C LEU A 12 40.73 -41.13 1.83
N PHE A 13 39.97 -40.15 1.34
CA PHE A 13 40.53 -38.93 0.74
C PHE A 13 39.95 -37.70 1.44
N LEU A 14 40.89 -36.92 1.93
CA LEU A 14 40.79 -35.80 2.83
C LEU A 14 40.04 -34.63 2.17
N PHE A 15 38.76 -34.44 2.50
CA PHE A 15 38.12 -33.13 2.30
C PHE A 15 38.55 -32.25 3.48
N VAL A 16 39.56 -31.42 3.25
CA VAL A 16 39.91 -30.32 4.15
C VAL A 16 38.76 -29.32 4.07
N PHE A 17 37.78 -29.47 4.96
CA PHE A 17 36.99 -28.34 5.40
C PHE A 17 37.96 -27.40 6.14
N THR A 18 38.47 -26.39 5.45
CA THR A 18 38.93 -25.19 6.15
C THR A 18 37.68 -24.56 6.76
N LEU A 19 37.38 -24.91 8.00
CA LEU A 19 36.74 -23.97 8.92
C LEU A 19 37.70 -22.78 9.04
N SER A 20 37.61 -21.81 8.14
CA SER A 20 37.98 -20.45 8.49
C SER A 20 36.92 -20.02 9.49
N GLY A 21 37.22 -20.17 10.79
CA GLY A 21 36.41 -19.57 11.83
C GLY A 21 36.22 -18.09 11.48
N ASN A 22 34.97 -17.64 11.40
CA ASN A 22 34.68 -16.23 11.60
C ASN A 22 35.22 -15.91 12.99
N ALA A 23 36.45 -15.37 13.04
CA ALA A 23 36.92 -14.70 14.24
C ALA A 23 35.86 -13.65 14.59
N PHE A 24 35.38 -13.67 15.82
CA PHE A 24 34.53 -12.60 16.32
C PHE A 24 35.23 -11.27 16.02
N ALA A 25 34.51 -10.32 15.43
CA ALA A 25 35.03 -8.99 15.18
C ALA A 25 35.52 -8.42 16.52
N THR A 26 36.78 -7.97 16.57
CA THR A 26 37.32 -7.32 17.76
C THR A 26 36.87 -5.87 17.77
N ASP A 27 36.43 -5.39 18.93
CA ASP A 27 35.97 -4.01 19.10
C ASP A 27 37.10 -3.12 19.57
N TYR A 28 37.31 -2.02 18.86
CA TYR A 28 38.17 -0.92 19.25
C TYR A 28 37.34 0.30 19.60
N PHE A 29 37.78 1.04 20.60
CA PHE A 29 37.14 2.24 21.10
C PHE A 29 38.07 3.44 20.91
N VAL A 30 37.52 4.54 20.41
CA VAL A 30 38.19 5.81 20.18
C VAL A 30 37.45 6.89 20.93
N ASN A 31 38.17 7.68 21.71
CA ASN A 31 37.63 8.87 22.37
C ASN A 31 38.65 10.01 22.28
N ASN A 32 38.19 11.26 22.22
CA ASN A 32 39.09 12.41 22.33
C ASN A 32 39.43 12.68 23.82
N ALA A 33 39.84 13.91 24.13
CA ALA A 33 40.18 14.29 25.51
C ALA A 33 38.97 14.65 26.38
N LEU A 34 37.78 14.77 25.78
CA LEU A 34 36.52 15.05 26.47
C LEU A 34 35.92 13.75 26.96
N THR A 35 35.18 13.82 28.07
CA THR A 35 34.42 12.67 28.58
C THR A 35 32.97 13.00 28.91
N ALA A 36 32.54 14.21 28.55
CA ALA A 36 31.16 14.64 28.71
C ALA A 36 30.38 14.17 27.48
N ASP A 37 29.19 13.61 27.72
CA ASP A 37 28.30 13.07 26.68
C ASP A 37 28.84 11.83 25.93
N ASP A 38 29.92 11.23 26.42
CA ASP A 38 30.43 9.92 25.99
C ASP A 38 29.38 8.83 26.21
N VAL A 39 29.32 7.89 25.25
CA VAL A 39 28.41 6.74 25.27
C VAL A 39 29.17 5.44 25.09
N TYR A 40 30.25 5.42 24.29
CA TYR A 40 31.01 4.19 24.02
C TYR A 40 32.16 3.94 25.00
N THR A 41 32.65 4.98 25.65
CA THR A 41 33.83 4.94 26.51
C THR A 41 33.57 5.56 27.88
N THR A 42 34.46 5.28 28.83
CA THR A 42 34.36 5.78 30.22
C THR A 42 35.57 6.61 30.64
N ALA A 43 36.50 6.85 29.72
CA ALA A 43 37.74 7.56 29.96
C ALA A 43 38.21 8.29 28.70
N ALA A 44 38.97 9.37 28.88
CA ALA A 44 39.61 10.09 27.78
C ALA A 44 40.60 9.18 27.02
N GLY A 45 40.69 9.38 25.71
CA GLY A 45 41.53 8.57 24.86
C GLY A 45 43.03 8.83 25.01
N ASN A 46 43.82 7.76 24.87
CA ASN A 46 45.28 7.83 24.77
C ASN A 46 45.77 6.81 23.74
N ASN A 47 46.58 7.22 22.76
CA ASN A 47 47.06 6.32 21.71
C ASN A 47 47.96 5.18 22.21
N ALA A 48 48.53 5.29 23.41
CA ALA A 48 49.23 4.21 24.10
C ALA A 48 48.30 3.12 24.65
N ASN A 49 47.00 3.40 24.81
CA ASN A 49 46.01 2.43 25.29
C ASN A 49 45.82 1.29 24.29
N SER A 50 45.27 0.15 24.73
CA SER A 50 44.98 -0.97 23.82
C SER A 50 43.88 -0.63 22.81
N GLY A 51 42.88 0.17 23.21
CA GLY A 51 41.65 0.41 22.46
C GLY A 51 40.61 -0.68 22.63
N LEU A 52 40.89 -1.79 23.32
CA LEU A 52 40.02 -2.98 23.37
C LEU A 52 38.90 -2.91 24.42
N THR A 53 38.86 -1.85 25.21
CA THR A 53 37.88 -1.67 26.29
C THR A 53 37.49 -0.21 26.42
N ALA A 54 36.25 0.06 26.84
CA ALA A 54 35.73 1.40 27.11
C ALA A 54 36.58 2.25 28.08
N ALA A 55 37.32 1.62 29.00
CA ALA A 55 38.18 2.32 29.97
C ALA A 55 39.59 2.64 29.44
N LEU A 56 39.98 2.05 28.31
CA LEU A 56 41.29 2.25 27.68
C LEU A 56 41.11 2.54 26.17
N PRO A 57 40.39 3.61 25.78
CA PRO A 57 40.20 3.93 24.37
C PRO A 57 41.45 4.57 23.75
N LYS A 58 41.61 4.39 22.44
CA LYS A 58 42.59 5.14 21.64
C LYS A 58 42.19 6.62 21.58
N ALA A 59 43.17 7.51 21.46
CA ALA A 59 42.90 8.95 21.31
C ALA A 59 42.46 9.35 19.89
N THR A 60 42.75 8.50 18.90
CA THR A 60 42.53 8.78 17.48
C THR A 60 42.08 7.54 16.73
N LEU A 61 41.22 7.73 15.74
CA LEU A 61 40.79 6.72 14.78
C LEU A 61 41.98 6.20 13.98
N ALA A 62 42.95 7.04 13.62
CA ALA A 62 44.21 6.59 13.00
C ALA A 62 44.91 5.48 13.82
N ALA A 63 45.02 5.65 15.13
CA ALA A 63 45.66 4.66 16.01
C ALA A 63 44.82 3.38 16.15
N ALA A 64 43.49 3.49 16.12
CA ALA A 64 42.59 2.34 16.13
C ALA A 64 42.67 1.55 14.81
N ILE A 65 42.63 2.20 13.65
CA ILE A 65 42.80 1.56 12.34
C ILE A 65 44.16 0.85 12.24
N SER A 66 45.22 1.46 12.78
CA SER A 66 46.54 0.85 12.81
C SER A 66 46.55 -0.46 13.60
N ALA A 67 45.86 -0.50 14.75
CA ALA A 67 45.76 -1.67 15.62
C ALA A 67 44.78 -2.75 15.11
N ALA A 68 43.70 -2.34 14.43
CA ALA A 68 42.66 -3.24 13.93
C ALA A 68 43.17 -4.23 12.88
N SER A 69 42.54 -5.39 12.80
CA SER A 69 42.69 -6.39 11.74
C SER A 69 41.48 -6.36 10.78
N ASN A 70 41.55 -7.12 9.69
CA ASN A 70 40.41 -7.25 8.79
C ASN A 70 39.22 -7.92 9.51
N GLY A 71 38.05 -7.31 9.42
CA GLY A 71 36.80 -7.76 10.06
C GLY A 71 36.49 -7.06 11.39
N ASP A 72 37.39 -6.23 11.92
CA ASP A 72 37.20 -5.57 13.21
C ASP A 72 36.29 -4.33 13.14
N ARG A 73 35.76 -3.94 14.30
CA ARG A 73 34.86 -2.78 14.47
C ARG A 73 35.54 -1.69 15.30
N ILE A 74 35.29 -0.44 14.97
CA ILE A 74 35.84 0.73 15.64
C ILE A 74 34.70 1.67 16.02
N PHE A 75 34.44 1.79 17.32
CA PHE A 75 33.48 2.73 17.90
C PHE A 75 34.19 4.05 18.20
N VAL A 76 33.65 5.14 17.66
CA VAL A 76 34.17 6.49 17.87
C VAL A 76 33.16 7.27 18.69
N ASP A 77 33.60 7.72 19.86
CA ASP A 77 32.73 8.37 20.84
C ASP A 77 32.38 9.82 20.45
N TYR A 78 31.65 10.48 21.34
CA TYR A 78 31.26 11.88 21.21
C TYR A 78 32.47 12.81 21.02
N GLY A 79 32.28 13.85 20.22
CA GLY A 79 33.15 15.02 20.16
C GLY A 79 33.70 15.35 18.79
N GLU A 80 34.52 16.41 18.77
CA GLU A 80 35.23 16.87 17.57
C GLU A 80 36.63 16.24 17.49
N TYR A 81 36.98 15.71 16.31
CA TYR A 81 38.24 15.02 16.00
C TYR A 81 38.96 15.72 14.85
N ASN A 82 40.18 16.19 15.10
CA ASN A 82 41.01 16.87 14.09
C ASN A 82 41.98 15.89 13.42
N GLU A 83 41.44 14.89 12.72
CA GLU A 83 42.23 13.86 12.03
C GLU A 83 42.50 14.22 10.58
N VAL A 84 43.67 13.81 10.08
CA VAL A 84 44.10 14.10 8.71
C VAL A 84 44.79 12.89 8.10
N GLY A 85 44.55 12.65 6.81
CA GLY A 85 45.27 11.65 6.03
C GLY A 85 45.09 10.21 6.51
N LEU A 86 43.90 9.85 7.00
CA LEU A 86 43.59 8.47 7.40
C LEU A 86 43.80 7.51 6.23
N ASN A 87 44.44 6.38 6.50
CA ASN A 87 44.66 5.33 5.51
C ASN A 87 43.80 4.10 5.87
N ILE A 88 42.60 4.03 5.29
CA ILE A 88 41.64 2.96 5.51
C ILE A 88 41.90 1.87 4.46
N ASN A 89 42.90 1.06 4.75
CA ASN A 89 43.41 -0.01 3.89
C ASN A 89 43.15 -1.43 4.45
N LYS A 90 42.22 -1.54 5.39
CA LYS A 90 41.75 -2.80 5.99
C LYS A 90 40.23 -2.87 5.90
N SER A 91 39.69 -4.08 5.84
CA SER A 91 38.24 -4.29 6.01
C SER A 91 37.88 -4.00 7.45
N VAL A 92 37.22 -2.88 7.71
CA VAL A 92 36.81 -2.46 9.06
C VAL A 92 35.45 -1.80 9.01
N GLU A 93 34.74 -1.86 10.13
CA GLU A 93 33.51 -1.10 10.36
C GLU A 93 33.77 0.02 11.36
N ILE A 94 33.55 1.27 10.96
CA ILE A 94 33.76 2.48 11.77
C ILE A 94 32.39 3.07 12.10
N ILE A 95 32.09 3.22 13.39
CA ILE A 95 30.77 3.60 13.90
C ILE A 95 30.94 4.79 14.85
N GLY A 96 30.45 5.96 14.43
CA GLY A 96 30.30 7.10 15.33
C GLY A 96 28.99 7.05 16.12
N LEU A 97 28.78 8.02 17.01
CA LEU A 97 27.53 8.15 17.77
C LEU A 97 26.38 8.79 16.98
N GLY A 98 26.71 9.56 15.95
CA GLY A 98 25.74 10.32 15.18
C GLY A 98 26.42 11.43 14.40
N GLU A 99 25.77 11.89 13.35
CA GLU A 99 26.24 12.93 12.44
C GLU A 99 26.51 14.27 13.16
N GLU A 100 25.84 14.52 14.29
CA GLU A 100 26.04 15.71 15.14
C GLU A 100 26.96 15.47 16.33
N LEU A 101 27.20 14.20 16.65
CA LEU A 101 27.83 13.78 17.90
C LEU A 101 29.28 13.38 17.68
N THR A 102 29.60 12.78 16.54
CA THR A 102 30.96 12.38 16.17
C THR A 102 31.38 13.15 14.92
N VAL A 103 32.19 14.19 15.13
CA VAL A 103 32.50 15.17 14.08
C VAL A 103 34.00 15.19 13.79
N PHE A 104 34.39 14.73 12.60
CA PHE A 104 35.73 14.93 12.08
C PHE A 104 35.83 16.28 11.39
N LYS A 105 36.60 17.20 11.97
CA LYS A 105 36.66 18.59 11.53
C LYS A 105 38.07 19.11 11.52
N ARG A 106 38.45 19.70 10.39
CA ARG A 106 39.76 20.34 10.28
C ARG A 106 39.73 21.75 10.89
N THR A 107 40.72 22.04 11.73
CA THR A 107 40.90 23.36 12.38
C THR A 107 41.81 24.34 11.63
N SER A 108 42.72 23.87 10.76
CA SER A 108 43.68 24.71 10.00
C SER A 108 44.35 23.95 8.83
N GLY A 109 45.17 24.57 7.99
CA GLY A 109 45.99 23.86 6.98
C GLY A 109 45.22 23.21 5.82
N VAL A 110 45.94 22.67 4.82
CA VAL A 110 45.41 22.13 3.55
C VAL A 110 45.48 20.60 3.56
N ASN A 111 44.41 19.92 3.98
CA ASN A 111 44.42 18.45 4.18
C ASN A 111 43.07 17.81 3.86
N ARG A 112 43.11 16.48 3.66
CA ARG A 112 41.97 15.56 3.53
C ARG A 112 41.77 14.78 4.83
N TRP A 113 40.54 14.33 5.10
CA TRP A 113 40.25 13.42 6.21
C TRP A 113 40.87 12.05 6.00
N GLY A 114 40.56 11.34 4.91
CA GLY A 114 41.11 10.01 4.66
C GLY A 114 40.99 9.47 3.22
N VAL A 115 41.69 8.37 2.99
CA VAL A 115 41.65 7.56 1.77
C VAL A 115 41.17 6.16 2.11
N VAL A 116 40.19 5.66 1.36
CA VAL A 116 39.71 4.28 1.43
C VAL A 116 40.22 3.51 0.22
N SER A 117 40.87 2.37 0.48
CA SER A 117 41.44 1.50 -0.56
C SER A 117 41.13 0.01 -0.38
N ALA A 118 40.54 -0.39 0.74
CA ALA A 118 40.15 -1.78 1.02
C ALA A 118 38.68 -2.06 0.67
N SER A 119 38.39 -3.34 0.40
CA SER A 119 37.01 -3.85 0.32
C SER A 119 36.37 -4.03 1.70
N ASN A 120 35.05 -4.12 1.74
CA ASN A 120 34.25 -4.39 2.93
C ASN A 120 34.53 -3.37 4.05
N VAL A 121 34.65 -2.09 3.68
CA VAL A 121 34.78 -0.97 4.61
C VAL A 121 33.39 -0.39 4.84
N LYS A 122 32.97 -0.29 6.10
CA LYS A 122 31.70 0.34 6.47
C LYS A 122 31.97 1.52 7.38
N ILE A 123 31.36 2.67 7.08
CA ILE A 123 31.52 3.89 7.86
C ILE A 123 30.13 4.45 8.14
N SER A 124 29.83 4.72 9.41
CA SER A 124 28.51 5.17 9.79
C SER A 124 28.46 6.18 10.94
N LYS A 125 27.37 6.95 10.98
CA LYS A 125 26.97 7.84 12.09
C LYS A 125 28.04 8.88 12.45
N LEU A 126 28.58 9.58 11.46
CA LEU A 126 29.61 10.60 11.68
C LEU A 126 29.60 11.70 10.63
N THR A 127 30.30 12.78 10.93
CA THR A 127 30.48 13.93 10.03
C THR A 127 31.94 14.13 9.65
N ILE A 128 32.18 14.56 8.41
CA ILE A 128 33.48 14.97 7.86
C ILE A 128 33.32 16.40 7.30
N THR A 129 33.98 17.39 7.89
CA THR A 129 33.74 18.79 7.54
C THR A 129 34.98 19.70 7.60
N ASN A 130 34.92 20.81 6.86
CA ASN A 130 35.93 21.87 6.78
C ASN A 130 37.30 21.43 6.25
N TYR A 131 37.38 20.31 5.52
CA TYR A 131 38.58 19.92 4.80
C TYR A 131 38.73 20.73 3.52
N ASN A 132 39.96 20.89 3.06
CA ASN A 132 40.30 21.87 2.04
C ASN A 132 41.51 21.49 1.20
N LEU A 133 41.76 20.19 1.01
CA LEU A 133 42.87 19.72 0.19
C LEU A 133 42.75 20.25 -1.25
N ALA A 134 43.89 20.66 -1.81
CA ALA A 134 44.01 21.12 -3.20
C ALA A 134 44.19 19.95 -4.20
N SER A 135 43.40 18.87 -4.05
CA SER A 135 43.37 17.72 -4.98
C SER A 135 42.03 16.96 -4.90
N ASP A 136 41.79 16.04 -5.84
CA ASP A 136 40.52 15.29 -6.00
C ASP A 136 40.11 14.48 -4.78
N GLY A 137 38.90 14.71 -4.25
CA GLY A 137 38.48 14.14 -2.98
C GLY A 137 38.90 15.04 -1.84
N ILE A 138 38.33 16.24 -1.76
CA ILE A 138 38.78 17.30 -0.84
C ILE A 138 38.78 16.77 0.61
N ALA A 139 37.70 16.07 0.98
CA ALA A 139 37.53 15.47 2.29
C ALA A 139 37.82 13.96 2.27
N LEU A 140 37.42 13.27 1.21
CA LEU A 140 37.48 11.81 1.13
C LEU A 140 37.82 11.34 -0.28
N SER A 141 38.67 10.33 -0.40
CA SER A 141 38.93 9.65 -1.67
C SER A 141 38.83 8.14 -1.51
N ILE A 142 38.12 7.51 -2.44
CA ILE A 142 37.94 6.08 -2.55
C ILE A 142 38.60 5.66 -3.86
N THR A 143 39.75 4.98 -3.76
CA THR A 143 40.62 4.69 -4.90
C THR A 143 40.51 3.25 -5.39
N SER A 144 40.02 2.35 -4.54
CA SER A 144 39.87 0.92 -4.81
C SER A 144 39.00 0.27 -3.74
N GLY A 145 38.53 -0.95 -4.01
CA GLY A 145 37.77 -1.77 -3.08
C GLY A 145 36.30 -1.93 -3.47
N THR A 146 35.69 -3.02 -3.02
CA THR A 146 34.30 -3.39 -3.28
C THR A 146 33.52 -3.46 -1.98
N GLU A 147 32.19 -3.34 -2.06
CA GLU A 147 31.31 -3.43 -0.89
C GLU A 147 31.65 -2.38 0.18
N ILE A 148 32.04 -1.18 -0.27
CA ILE A 148 32.26 -0.04 0.60
C ILE A 148 30.91 0.62 0.88
N GLU A 149 30.59 0.87 2.14
CA GLU A 149 29.33 1.50 2.54
C GLU A 149 29.57 2.72 3.43
N PHE A 150 28.93 3.82 3.08
CA PHE A 150 28.74 4.99 3.91
C PHE A 150 27.26 5.09 4.25
N ASN A 151 26.91 4.91 5.53
CA ASN A 151 25.54 5.00 5.99
C ASN A 151 25.44 6.09 7.04
N ARG A 152 24.58 7.10 6.85
CA ARG A 152 24.47 8.20 7.81
C ARG A 152 25.80 8.93 8.02
N VAL A 153 26.41 9.32 6.90
CA VAL A 153 27.66 10.09 6.89
C VAL A 153 27.44 11.42 6.17
N LEU A 154 27.86 12.52 6.80
CA LEU A 154 27.84 13.85 6.20
C LEU A 154 29.23 14.28 5.77
N VAL A 155 29.36 14.70 4.52
CA VAL A 155 30.59 15.30 3.99
C VAL A 155 30.31 16.72 3.53
N TYR A 156 30.44 17.70 4.43
CA TYR A 156 29.90 19.04 4.19
C TYR A 156 30.89 20.19 4.45
N ALA A 157 30.61 21.34 3.84
CA ALA A 157 31.37 22.59 3.99
C ALA A 157 32.87 22.45 3.70
N ASN A 158 33.23 21.56 2.78
CA ASN A 158 34.61 21.40 2.36
C ASN A 158 34.93 22.42 1.26
N ILE A 159 36.11 23.03 1.32
CA ILE A 159 36.51 24.14 0.45
C ILE A 159 37.74 23.73 -0.37
N GLY A 160 37.54 23.38 -1.62
CA GLY A 160 38.63 23.01 -2.53
C GLY A 160 39.22 24.20 -3.27
N SER A 161 40.55 24.32 -3.30
CA SER A 161 41.28 25.31 -4.11
C SER A 161 41.82 24.76 -5.43
N ALA A 162 41.97 23.44 -5.56
CA ALA A 162 42.33 22.71 -6.78
C ALA A 162 41.86 21.25 -6.63
N GLY A 163 41.60 20.54 -7.72
CA GLY A 163 41.11 19.15 -7.67
C GLY A 163 39.62 19.01 -7.31
N GLN A 164 39.07 17.90 -7.77
CA GLN A 164 37.67 17.51 -7.90
C GLN A 164 36.94 17.26 -6.56
N GLY A 165 35.62 17.07 -6.63
CA GLY A 165 34.62 16.90 -5.55
C GLY A 165 35.02 16.57 -4.11
N ALA A 166 34.15 16.95 -3.16
CA ALA A 166 34.37 16.69 -1.73
C ALA A 166 34.64 15.21 -1.44
N VAL A 167 33.96 14.34 -2.19
CA VAL A 167 34.22 12.91 -2.26
C VAL A 167 34.59 12.51 -3.69
N LEU A 168 35.76 11.88 -3.85
CA LEU A 168 36.17 11.22 -5.09
C LEU A 168 35.96 9.71 -4.96
N VAL A 169 35.29 9.10 -5.95
CA VAL A 169 35.26 7.65 -6.14
C VAL A 169 35.85 7.30 -7.50
N SER A 170 36.85 6.42 -7.52
CA SER A 170 37.56 6.07 -8.75
C SER A 170 37.92 4.60 -8.81
N GLY A 171 38.08 4.10 -10.05
CA GLY A 171 38.50 2.73 -10.36
C GLY A 171 37.37 1.87 -10.90
N ALA A 172 37.66 1.12 -11.97
CA ALA A 172 36.65 0.33 -12.70
C ALA A 172 36.05 -0.82 -11.89
N ALA A 173 36.80 -1.37 -10.93
CA ALA A 173 36.35 -2.43 -10.04
C ALA A 173 35.82 -1.89 -8.69
N THR A 174 35.83 -0.57 -8.48
CA THR A 174 35.44 0.03 -7.21
C THR A 174 33.92 0.06 -7.08
N SER A 175 33.38 -0.41 -5.95
CA SER A 175 31.94 -0.33 -5.66
C SER A 175 31.65 0.31 -4.30
N VAL A 176 30.77 1.33 -4.32
CA VAL A 176 30.44 2.14 -3.13
C VAL A 176 28.93 2.36 -3.04
N THR A 177 28.37 2.22 -1.83
CA THR A 177 26.99 2.62 -1.52
C THR A 177 27.01 3.77 -0.51
N PHE A 178 26.40 4.89 -0.88
CA PHE A 178 26.02 5.96 0.04
C PHE A 178 24.54 5.78 0.38
N ARG A 179 24.25 5.53 1.65
CA ARG A 179 22.89 5.35 2.16
C ARG A 179 22.61 6.40 3.22
N ASN A 180 21.45 7.04 3.18
CA ASN A 180 21.03 8.03 4.19
C ASN A 180 22.11 9.11 4.46
N SER A 181 22.91 9.45 3.44
CA SER A 181 24.12 10.25 3.58
C SER A 181 23.96 11.58 2.85
N GLY A 182 24.86 12.52 3.13
CA GLY A 182 24.80 13.86 2.54
C GLY A 182 26.15 14.40 2.13
N SER A 183 26.18 15.19 1.06
CA SER A 183 27.35 16.03 0.75
C SER A 183 26.93 17.47 0.44
N PRO A 184 26.42 18.23 1.43
CA PRO A 184 25.94 19.58 1.19
C PRO A 184 27.04 20.64 1.33
N CYS A 185 26.77 21.82 0.78
CA CYS A 185 27.51 23.06 1.06
C CYS A 185 29.01 23.03 0.71
N ASN A 186 29.45 22.14 -0.17
CA ASN A 186 30.85 22.14 -0.60
C ASN A 186 31.09 23.29 -1.59
N ARG A 187 32.28 23.89 -1.53
CA ARG A 187 32.65 25.06 -2.34
C ARG A 187 33.95 24.78 -3.07
N ILE A 188 33.94 24.99 -4.39
CA ILE A 188 35.12 24.80 -5.21
C ILE A 188 35.37 26.06 -6.05
N LEU A 189 36.52 26.71 -5.80
CA LEU A 189 36.77 28.11 -6.20
C LEU A 189 37.51 28.29 -7.55
N SER A 190 38.26 27.30 -8.06
CA SER A 190 38.93 27.41 -9.36
C SER A 190 39.35 26.06 -9.95
N ALA A 191 39.13 25.85 -11.26
CA ALA A 191 39.67 24.76 -12.09
C ALA A 191 39.00 23.35 -12.06
N ASN A 192 37.79 23.18 -11.50
CA ASN A 192 37.39 21.83 -11.01
C ASN A 192 35.91 21.45 -11.21
N TYR A 193 35.59 20.17 -10.96
CA TYR A 193 34.31 19.52 -11.27
C TYR A 193 33.71 18.72 -10.09
N GLY A 194 32.38 18.54 -10.08
CA GLY A 194 31.68 17.58 -9.21
C GLY A 194 31.63 17.98 -7.73
N GLY A 195 31.04 19.13 -7.39
CA GLY A 195 31.20 19.80 -6.10
C GLY A 195 31.05 18.91 -4.86
N GLY A 196 29.91 18.21 -4.72
CA GLY A 196 29.71 17.24 -3.65
C GLY A 196 30.43 15.91 -3.92
N TYR A 197 30.24 15.36 -5.12
CA TYR A 197 30.78 14.06 -5.53
C TYR A 197 31.36 14.10 -6.93
N LYS A 198 32.46 13.36 -7.12
CA LYS A 198 32.94 12.98 -8.44
C LYS A 198 33.20 11.48 -8.55
N ILE A 199 32.63 10.87 -9.58
CA ILE A 199 32.71 9.44 -9.87
C ILE A 199 33.47 9.21 -11.18
N VAL A 200 34.52 8.38 -11.14
CA VAL A 200 35.39 8.09 -12.27
C VAL A 200 35.47 6.57 -12.51
N GLY A 201 34.63 6.09 -13.42
CA GLY A 201 34.62 4.70 -13.87
C GLY A 201 34.08 3.67 -12.86
N SER A 202 33.59 4.09 -11.69
CA SER A 202 33.18 3.20 -10.59
C SER A 202 31.69 2.86 -10.59
N THR A 203 31.32 1.79 -9.85
CA THR A 203 29.92 1.46 -9.56
C THR A 203 29.50 2.14 -8.26
N VAL A 204 28.51 3.04 -8.32
CA VAL A 204 28.08 3.81 -7.14
C VAL A 204 26.58 3.81 -6.99
N VAL A 205 26.10 3.54 -5.78
CA VAL A 205 24.68 3.64 -5.43
C VAL A 205 24.50 4.77 -4.43
N PHE A 206 23.70 5.76 -4.79
CA PHE A 206 23.13 6.73 -3.88
C PHE A 206 21.71 6.28 -3.56
N ASP A 207 21.47 5.88 -2.32
CA ASP A 207 20.15 5.53 -1.82
C ASP A 207 19.79 6.52 -0.72
N ASN A 208 18.73 7.27 -0.94
CA ASN A 208 18.19 8.16 0.07
C ASN A 208 19.19 9.23 0.53
N CYS A 209 19.91 9.85 -0.42
CA CYS A 209 20.94 10.86 -0.14
C CYS A 209 20.46 12.28 -0.48
N SER A 210 21.11 13.29 0.10
CA SER A 210 20.91 14.68 -0.32
C SER A 210 22.24 15.37 -0.67
N ILE A 211 22.21 16.07 -1.79
CA ILE A 211 23.37 16.64 -2.46
C ILE A 211 23.00 18.08 -2.79
N ASN A 212 23.15 18.95 -1.80
CA ASN A 212 22.49 20.26 -1.84
C ASN A 212 23.47 21.42 -1.63
N ASN A 213 23.12 22.58 -2.17
CA ASN A 213 23.87 23.82 -1.97
C ASN A 213 25.36 23.72 -2.33
N ASN A 214 25.78 22.83 -3.23
CA ASN A 214 27.17 22.75 -3.65
C ASN A 214 27.45 23.77 -4.74
N VAL A 215 28.61 24.45 -4.68
CA VAL A 215 28.96 25.47 -5.68
C VAL A 215 30.32 25.18 -6.29
N VAL A 216 30.34 25.13 -7.62
CA VAL A 216 31.54 24.98 -8.45
C VAL A 216 31.65 26.21 -9.37
N THR A 217 32.66 27.05 -9.18
CA THR A 217 32.73 28.36 -9.86
C THR A 217 33.20 28.32 -11.32
N SER A 218 33.81 27.23 -11.79
CA SER A 218 34.56 27.24 -13.06
C SER A 218 34.28 26.11 -14.04
N PHE A 219 33.61 25.01 -13.66
CA PHE A 219 33.27 23.91 -14.56
C PHE A 219 31.96 23.22 -14.11
N ASN A 220 31.76 21.95 -14.48
CA ASN A 220 30.45 21.30 -14.53
C ASN A 220 30.17 20.38 -13.33
N GLY A 221 28.90 20.20 -13.01
CA GLY A 221 28.44 19.26 -11.97
C GLY A 221 28.56 19.85 -10.58
N GLY A 222 27.66 20.75 -10.19
CA GLY A 222 27.70 21.39 -8.87
C GLY A 222 27.51 20.38 -7.75
N GLY A 223 26.48 19.54 -7.82
CA GLY A 223 26.28 18.45 -6.87
C GLY A 223 27.14 17.21 -7.18
N LEU A 224 27.01 16.68 -8.41
CA LEU A 224 27.62 15.42 -8.81
C LEU A 224 28.23 15.49 -10.22
N ARG A 225 29.37 14.85 -10.43
CA ARG A 225 29.89 14.55 -11.78
C ARG A 225 30.17 13.06 -11.97
N VAL A 226 29.75 12.53 -13.11
CA VAL A 226 29.98 11.14 -13.54
C VAL A 226 30.80 11.11 -14.83
N GLU A 227 31.91 10.38 -14.84
CA GLU A 227 32.76 10.18 -16.01
C GLU A 227 33.40 8.78 -16.05
N GLY A 228 33.89 8.38 -17.23
CA GLY A 228 34.47 7.07 -17.49
C GLY A 228 33.45 6.05 -18.03
N THR A 229 33.84 5.29 -19.05
CA THR A 229 32.94 4.35 -19.76
C THR A 229 32.46 3.18 -18.89
N THR A 230 33.18 2.85 -17.82
CA THR A 230 32.81 1.79 -16.87
C THR A 230 31.95 2.29 -15.71
N ALA A 231 31.68 3.60 -15.63
CA ALA A 231 30.86 4.14 -14.54
C ALA A 231 29.44 3.58 -14.60
N ASN A 232 28.94 3.11 -13.46
CA ASN A 232 27.58 2.62 -13.30
C ASN A 232 26.97 3.21 -12.03
N VAL A 233 26.19 4.28 -12.19
CA VAL A 233 25.68 5.08 -11.07
C VAL A 233 24.18 4.88 -10.96
N THR A 234 23.70 4.53 -9.77
CA THR A 234 22.27 4.46 -9.47
C THR A 234 21.93 5.47 -8.37
N ILE A 235 20.91 6.28 -8.61
CA ILE A 235 20.44 7.35 -7.73
C ILE A 235 18.98 7.04 -7.44
N ASN A 236 18.68 6.71 -6.19
CA ASN A 236 17.33 6.33 -5.74
C ASN A 236 16.91 7.23 -4.58
N LYS A 237 15.73 7.85 -4.67
CA LYS A 237 15.15 8.64 -3.56
C LYS A 237 16.07 9.77 -3.08
N CYS A 238 16.82 10.37 -4.00
CA CYS A 238 17.79 11.42 -3.68
C CYS A 238 17.24 12.81 -4.00
N THR A 239 17.79 13.82 -3.34
CA THR A 239 17.54 15.22 -3.68
C THR A 239 18.81 15.93 -4.10
N PHE A 240 18.64 16.80 -5.09
CA PHE A 240 19.66 17.70 -5.62
C PHE A 240 19.06 19.10 -5.61
N ASP A 241 19.36 19.88 -4.58
CA ASP A 241 18.71 21.16 -4.36
C ASP A 241 19.74 22.30 -4.29
N ASP A 242 19.45 23.41 -4.96
CA ASP A 242 20.24 24.66 -4.91
C ASP A 242 21.74 24.50 -5.22
N ASN A 243 22.11 23.49 -6.01
CA ASN A 243 23.49 23.35 -6.46
C ASN A 243 23.77 24.28 -7.63
N SER A 244 24.97 24.83 -7.69
CA SER A 244 25.38 25.76 -8.72
C SER A 244 26.70 25.36 -9.37
N SER A 245 26.76 25.43 -10.71
CA SER A 245 28.00 25.26 -11.45
C SER A 245 27.98 25.99 -12.79
N GLN A 246 29.04 25.88 -13.60
CA GLN A 246 29.02 26.45 -14.96
C GLN A 246 27.94 25.79 -15.83
N ALA A 247 27.77 24.47 -15.71
CA ALA A 247 26.78 23.67 -16.41
C ALA A 247 26.44 22.40 -15.62
N GLY A 248 25.17 22.02 -15.55
CA GLY A 248 24.76 20.90 -14.69
C GLY A 248 24.87 21.26 -13.23
N GLY A 249 24.12 22.29 -12.78
CA GLY A 249 24.11 22.76 -11.40
C GLY A 249 23.94 21.60 -10.43
N GLY A 250 22.91 20.77 -10.61
CA GLY A 250 22.73 19.52 -9.87
C GLY A 250 23.76 18.45 -10.25
N MET A 251 23.85 18.12 -11.54
CA MET A 251 24.68 17.01 -12.01
C MET A 251 25.25 17.20 -13.42
N CYS A 252 26.46 16.69 -13.66
CA CYS A 252 27.05 16.55 -14.99
C CYS A 252 27.37 15.08 -15.31
N ILE A 253 26.92 14.60 -16.47
CA ILE A 253 27.16 13.24 -16.96
C ILE A 253 28.00 13.31 -18.24
N VAL A 254 29.19 12.73 -18.21
CA VAL A 254 30.09 12.69 -19.38
C VAL A 254 30.10 11.30 -20.05
N ALA A 255 30.18 10.23 -19.25
CA ALA A 255 30.17 8.85 -19.75
C ALA A 255 29.67 7.89 -18.66
N GLY A 256 29.30 6.68 -19.08
CA GLY A 256 28.83 5.59 -18.22
C GLY A 256 27.32 5.38 -18.30
N THR A 257 26.81 4.51 -17.43
CA THR A 257 25.38 4.26 -17.24
C THR A 257 24.91 4.94 -15.97
N VAL A 258 23.88 5.78 -16.06
CA VAL A 258 23.28 6.50 -14.93
C VAL A 258 21.79 6.19 -14.86
N ASN A 259 21.34 5.65 -13.73
CA ASN A 259 19.94 5.34 -13.46
C ASN A 259 19.45 6.23 -12.31
N ILE A 260 18.47 7.08 -12.56
CA ILE A 260 17.89 8.01 -11.58
C ILE A 260 16.43 7.61 -11.37
N ASN A 261 16.04 7.32 -10.13
CA ASN A 261 14.70 6.86 -9.81
C ASN A 261 14.16 7.59 -8.57
N ASN A 262 12.90 8.00 -8.63
CA ASN A 262 12.17 8.57 -7.48
C ASN A 262 12.91 9.75 -6.82
N SER A 263 13.57 10.60 -7.61
CA SER A 263 14.47 11.66 -7.11
C SER A 263 13.97 13.04 -7.51
N CYS A 264 14.58 14.11 -7.00
CA CYS A 264 14.25 15.47 -7.46
C CYS A 264 15.46 16.36 -7.61
N PHE A 265 15.29 17.29 -8.55
CA PHE A 265 16.21 18.36 -8.84
C PHE A 265 15.45 19.68 -8.68
N THR A 266 15.79 20.44 -7.63
CA THR A 266 15.08 21.68 -7.30
C THR A 266 16.02 22.86 -7.24
N GLY A 267 15.69 24.00 -7.84
CA GLY A 267 16.45 25.24 -7.60
C GLY A 267 17.90 25.24 -8.09
N ASN A 268 18.34 24.22 -8.83
CA ASN A 268 19.73 24.14 -9.27
C ASN A 268 20.03 25.14 -10.38
N ILE A 269 21.25 25.70 -10.39
CA ILE A 269 21.63 26.82 -11.24
C ILE A 269 22.85 26.48 -12.09
N ALA A 270 22.73 26.60 -13.41
CA ALA A 270 23.86 26.78 -14.31
C ALA A 270 24.14 28.28 -14.45
N ALA A 271 25.32 28.72 -14.02
CA ALA A 271 25.73 30.12 -13.88
C ALA A 271 27.03 30.45 -14.65
N GLY A 272 27.29 29.75 -15.75
CA GLY A 272 28.54 29.87 -16.52
C GLY A 272 28.69 31.15 -17.34
N ASN A 273 29.85 31.41 -17.94
CA ASN A 273 30.02 32.51 -18.91
C ASN A 273 30.08 32.00 -20.37
N SER A 274 29.89 30.69 -20.57
CA SER A 274 29.92 30.04 -21.89
C SER A 274 28.54 30.16 -22.54
N ASN A 275 28.52 30.40 -23.85
CA ASN A 275 27.34 30.73 -24.63
C ASN A 275 26.52 29.51 -25.11
N ILE A 276 26.81 28.31 -24.58
CA ILE A 276 26.25 27.03 -25.07
C ILE A 276 26.24 25.90 -24.00
N ASP A 277 26.45 26.21 -22.73
CA ASP A 277 26.45 25.20 -21.65
C ASP A 277 25.41 25.58 -20.59
N GLY A 278 24.35 24.77 -20.45
CA GLY A 278 23.26 25.00 -19.48
C GLY A 278 22.84 23.74 -18.74
N GLY A 279 21.54 23.49 -18.58
CA GLY A 279 21.03 22.35 -17.79
C GLY A 279 21.13 22.59 -16.29
N GLY A 280 20.36 23.54 -15.75
CA GLY A 280 20.42 23.91 -14.33
C GLY A 280 20.39 22.70 -13.40
N ALA A 281 19.53 21.71 -13.68
CA ALA A 281 19.57 20.41 -13.00
C ALA A 281 20.66 19.49 -13.54
N ILE A 282 20.58 19.09 -14.82
CA ILE A 282 21.45 18.06 -15.39
C ILE A 282 22.07 18.54 -16.71
N PHE A 283 23.39 18.46 -16.82
CA PHE A 283 24.10 18.60 -18.07
C PHE A 283 24.65 17.25 -18.54
N ILE A 284 24.23 16.81 -19.72
CA ILE A 284 24.65 15.55 -20.33
C ILE A 284 25.56 15.87 -21.50
N GLN A 285 26.81 15.44 -21.42
CA GLN A 285 27.82 15.58 -22.46
C GLN A 285 28.34 14.20 -22.89
N PRO A 286 27.60 13.47 -23.76
CA PRO A 286 27.93 12.08 -24.08
C PRO A 286 29.35 11.87 -24.63
N GLY A 287 30.04 10.87 -24.10
CA GLY A 287 31.30 10.31 -24.60
C GLY A 287 31.10 8.94 -25.28
N ALA A 288 32.13 8.09 -25.27
CA ALA A 288 32.14 6.83 -26.03
C ALA A 288 31.14 5.74 -25.56
N LEU A 289 30.48 5.91 -24.40
CA LEU A 289 29.35 5.11 -23.95
C LEU A 289 28.58 5.92 -22.91
N THR A 290 27.34 6.32 -23.21
CA THR A 290 26.49 7.07 -22.28
C THR A 290 25.05 6.55 -22.35
N ASN A 291 24.56 6.00 -21.25
CA ASN A 291 23.16 5.58 -21.07
C ASN A 291 22.59 6.30 -19.85
N VAL A 292 21.49 7.02 -20.02
CA VAL A 292 20.85 7.76 -18.93
C VAL A 292 19.39 7.37 -18.85
N ASN A 293 18.98 6.76 -17.74
CA ASN A 293 17.60 6.39 -17.47
C ASN A 293 17.10 7.20 -16.27
N ILE A 294 16.01 7.93 -16.45
CA ILE A 294 15.41 8.78 -15.44
C ILE A 294 13.95 8.37 -15.29
N SER A 295 13.57 7.96 -14.08
CA SER A 295 12.21 7.52 -13.78
C SER A 295 11.64 8.18 -12.52
N ASN A 296 10.34 8.47 -12.53
CA ASN A 296 9.61 9.04 -11.39
C ASN A 296 10.31 10.25 -10.75
N THR A 297 10.93 11.12 -11.55
CA THR A 297 11.80 12.20 -11.06
C THR A 297 11.20 13.56 -11.37
N SER A 298 11.27 14.50 -10.41
CA SER A 298 10.81 15.87 -10.64
C SER A 298 11.96 16.85 -10.88
N PHE A 299 11.71 17.82 -11.77
CA PHE A 299 12.59 18.92 -12.11
C PHE A 299 11.83 20.22 -11.90
N THR A 300 12.14 20.92 -10.80
CA THR A 300 11.38 22.09 -10.37
C THR A 300 12.28 23.32 -10.19
N ASN A 301 11.93 24.46 -10.78
CA ASN A 301 12.62 25.73 -10.54
C ASN A 301 14.14 25.71 -10.81
N ASN A 302 14.61 24.84 -11.72
CA ASN A 302 16.01 24.84 -12.13
C ASN A 302 16.26 25.92 -13.17
N GLN A 303 17.43 26.55 -13.13
CA GLN A 303 17.73 27.75 -13.91
C GLN A 303 19.04 27.63 -14.66
N ALA A 304 19.05 28.04 -15.92
CA ALA A 304 20.25 28.33 -16.69
C ALA A 304 20.29 29.85 -16.95
N ASN A 305 20.96 30.60 -16.07
CA ASN A 305 20.73 32.05 -15.93
C ASN A 305 21.75 32.95 -16.65
N ASN A 306 22.77 32.38 -17.27
CA ASN A 306 23.78 33.13 -18.01
C ASN A 306 23.34 33.46 -19.44
N ALA A 307 23.88 34.55 -20.00
CA ALA A 307 23.58 34.96 -21.37
C ALA A 307 23.90 33.81 -22.36
N SER A 308 22.89 33.39 -23.14
CA SER A 308 22.96 32.26 -24.07
C SER A 308 23.02 30.85 -23.44
N ALA A 309 22.54 30.68 -22.20
CA ALA A 309 22.40 29.35 -21.62
C ALA A 309 21.05 28.70 -21.99
N ASP A 310 21.13 27.43 -22.37
CA ASP A 310 19.99 26.63 -22.82
C ASP A 310 19.65 25.48 -21.85
N GLY A 311 18.41 25.00 -21.85
CA GLY A 311 18.00 23.85 -21.04
C GLY A 311 17.87 24.21 -19.56
N GLY A 312 16.75 24.78 -19.12
CA GLY A 312 16.63 25.23 -17.73
C GLY A 312 16.73 24.08 -16.72
N ALA A 313 16.10 22.94 -16.99
CA ALA A 313 16.35 21.70 -16.24
C ALA A 313 17.50 20.90 -16.84
N ILE A 314 17.38 20.48 -18.10
CA ILE A 314 18.30 19.52 -18.72
C ILE A 314 18.87 20.08 -20.02
N SER A 315 20.19 20.02 -20.17
CA SER A 315 20.86 20.32 -21.43
C SER A 315 21.68 19.12 -21.87
N VAL A 316 21.51 18.72 -23.12
CA VAL A 316 22.18 17.58 -23.74
C VAL A 316 22.98 18.05 -24.93
N LYS A 317 24.30 17.81 -24.88
CA LYS A 317 25.25 18.26 -25.89
C LYS A 317 26.22 17.15 -26.27
N ASN A 318 26.03 16.57 -27.44
CA ASN A 318 26.93 15.51 -27.90
C ASN A 318 28.12 16.06 -28.65
N THR A 319 29.27 15.91 -28.00
CA THR A 319 30.57 16.26 -28.57
C THR A 319 31.30 15.06 -29.17
N SER A 320 30.64 13.89 -29.27
CA SER A 320 31.27 12.61 -29.63
C SER A 320 30.56 11.87 -30.77
N GLY A 321 31.30 10.94 -31.38
CA GLY A 321 30.88 10.06 -32.46
C GLY A 321 30.05 8.84 -32.03
N VAL A 322 29.54 8.75 -30.79
CA VAL A 322 28.86 7.53 -30.27
C VAL A 322 27.39 7.76 -29.91
N THR A 323 26.55 6.71 -30.09
CA THR A 323 25.12 6.71 -29.75
C THR A 323 24.91 6.86 -28.26
N CYS A 324 24.07 7.83 -27.88
CA CYS A 324 23.63 8.07 -26.52
C CYS A 324 22.16 7.67 -26.36
N ASN A 325 21.84 6.82 -25.37
CA ASN A 325 20.45 6.46 -25.04
C ASN A 325 20.00 7.25 -23.81
N ILE A 326 18.88 7.98 -23.92
CA ILE A 326 18.32 8.77 -22.83
C ILE A 326 16.83 8.44 -22.70
N ASN A 327 16.42 7.92 -21.55
CA ASN A 327 15.03 7.53 -21.30
C ASN A 327 14.46 8.30 -20.11
N PHE A 328 13.29 8.91 -20.31
CA PHE A 328 12.52 9.61 -19.29
C PHE A 328 11.19 8.90 -19.09
N THR A 329 10.91 8.40 -17.90
CA THR A 329 9.66 7.70 -17.57
C THR A 329 8.97 8.36 -16.38
N THR A 330 7.75 8.85 -16.53
CA THR A 330 6.96 9.42 -15.42
C THR A 330 7.68 10.57 -14.70
N CYS A 331 8.38 11.43 -15.45
CA CYS A 331 9.04 12.62 -14.90
C CYS A 331 8.15 13.86 -15.02
N SER A 332 8.35 14.82 -14.14
CA SER A 332 7.62 16.10 -14.14
C SER A 332 8.57 17.28 -14.23
N PHE A 333 8.24 18.24 -15.10
CA PHE A 333 8.99 19.46 -15.31
C PHE A 333 8.11 20.66 -14.97
N THR A 334 8.57 21.54 -14.09
CA THR A 334 7.75 22.63 -13.55
C THR A 334 8.62 23.85 -13.24
N THR A 335 8.23 25.02 -13.75
CA THR A 335 8.85 26.33 -13.45
C THR A 335 10.37 26.39 -13.69
N ASN A 336 10.93 25.54 -14.55
CA ASN A 336 12.35 25.64 -14.93
C ASN A 336 12.53 26.76 -15.96
N SER A 337 13.69 27.42 -15.93
CA SER A 337 13.95 28.54 -16.84
C SER A 337 15.35 28.57 -17.43
N CYS A 338 15.47 29.12 -18.64
CA CYS A 338 16.74 29.36 -19.31
C CYS A 338 16.79 30.77 -19.93
N ALA A 339 17.98 31.19 -20.35
CA ALA A 339 18.19 32.52 -20.92
C ALA A 339 17.98 32.59 -22.44
N ASP A 340 18.10 31.47 -23.17
CA ASP A 340 17.96 31.42 -24.63
C ASP A 340 16.89 30.38 -25.07
N ARG A 341 17.17 29.07 -25.03
CA ARG A 341 16.24 28.05 -25.56
C ARG A 341 16.08 26.79 -24.71
N GLY A 342 14.87 26.23 -24.72
CA GLY A 342 14.55 24.97 -24.05
C GLY A 342 14.41 25.17 -22.54
N GLU A 343 13.29 25.70 -22.09
CA GLU A 343 13.07 26.06 -20.68
C GLU A 343 13.17 24.84 -19.75
N ASP A 344 12.67 23.69 -20.21
CA ASP A 344 12.86 22.43 -19.48
C ASP A 344 14.04 21.65 -20.08
N ILE A 345 14.04 21.37 -21.38
CA ILE A 345 15.04 20.51 -22.01
C ILE A 345 15.58 21.13 -23.31
N TYR A 346 16.91 21.11 -23.45
CA TYR A 346 17.61 21.51 -24.67
C TYR A 346 18.49 20.39 -25.24
N PHE A 347 18.49 20.28 -26.56
CA PHE A 347 19.29 19.31 -27.32
C PHE A 347 20.12 20.00 -28.41
N ASP A 348 21.44 19.78 -28.38
CA ASP A 348 22.42 20.26 -29.37
C ASP A 348 23.28 19.10 -29.88
N GLN A 349 23.35 18.98 -31.22
CA GLN A 349 24.25 18.05 -31.89
C GLN A 349 25.46 18.79 -32.46
N SER A 350 26.58 18.76 -31.74
CA SER A 350 27.84 19.28 -32.29
C SER A 350 28.55 18.29 -33.23
N PHE A 351 28.29 16.97 -33.12
CA PHE A 351 28.89 15.91 -33.96
C PHE A 351 27.93 14.72 -34.24
N SER A 352 28.09 14.05 -35.39
CA SER A 352 27.32 12.83 -35.77
C SER A 352 27.79 11.61 -34.96
N PRO A 353 26.90 11.01 -34.14
CA PRO A 353 25.93 10.01 -34.62
C PRO A 353 24.53 10.15 -33.96
N THR A 354 23.67 9.15 -34.19
CA THR A 354 22.27 9.05 -33.75
C THR A 354 22.10 9.00 -32.22
N PHE A 355 21.18 9.82 -31.70
CA PHE A 355 20.65 9.69 -30.35
C PHE A 355 19.43 8.75 -30.34
N ASN A 356 19.14 8.12 -29.20
CA ASN A 356 17.84 7.53 -28.93
C ASN A 356 17.28 8.16 -27.65
N VAL A 357 16.35 9.09 -27.80
CA VAL A 357 15.66 9.72 -26.67
C VAL A 357 14.23 9.18 -26.59
N THR A 358 13.81 8.71 -25.42
CA THR A 358 12.44 8.24 -25.20
C THR A 358 11.81 8.98 -24.03
N PHE A 359 10.62 9.53 -24.23
CA PHE A 359 9.76 10.09 -23.21
C PHE A 359 8.53 9.21 -23.03
N LYS A 360 8.30 8.68 -21.83
CA LYS A 360 7.13 7.88 -21.47
C LYS A 360 6.39 8.49 -20.27
N ASN A 361 5.11 8.82 -20.41
CA ASN A 361 4.26 9.32 -19.32
C ASN A 361 4.78 10.57 -18.59
N ASN A 362 5.52 11.44 -19.27
CA ASN A 362 6.08 12.66 -18.65
C ASN A 362 5.08 13.82 -18.66
N THR A 363 5.31 14.80 -17.80
CA THR A 363 4.48 16.02 -17.67
C THR A 363 5.33 17.28 -17.73
N PHE A 364 4.86 18.28 -18.46
CA PHE A 364 5.49 19.59 -18.60
C PHE A 364 4.46 20.65 -18.22
N PHE A 365 4.68 21.33 -17.10
CA PHE A 365 3.73 22.30 -16.52
C PHE A 365 4.12 23.76 -16.77
N THR A 366 5.25 23.99 -17.43
CA THR A 366 5.79 25.31 -17.62
C THR A 366 5.15 26.00 -18.83
N VAL A 367 4.63 27.21 -18.65
CA VAL A 367 3.90 27.98 -19.67
C VAL A 367 4.56 29.35 -19.80
N TYR A 368 5.04 29.70 -20.99
CA TYR A 368 5.76 30.94 -21.26
C TYR A 368 5.24 31.67 -22.51
N SER A 369 5.63 32.94 -22.65
CA SER A 369 5.26 33.81 -23.77
C SER A 369 6.45 34.01 -24.72
N GLY A 370 6.19 34.05 -26.04
CA GLY A 370 7.23 34.35 -27.04
C GLY A 370 7.89 33.13 -27.68
N THR A 371 9.21 33.15 -27.86
CA THR A 371 10.01 32.09 -28.54
C THR A 371 10.47 30.96 -27.61
N GLN A 372 10.11 31.02 -26.32
CA GLN A 372 10.48 30.06 -25.31
C GLN A 372 9.57 28.83 -25.39
N VAL A 373 10.17 27.63 -25.49
CA VAL A 373 9.49 26.33 -25.55
C VAL A 373 10.03 25.40 -24.47
N ASN A 374 9.20 24.46 -23.99
CA ASN A 374 9.61 23.51 -22.96
C ASN A 374 10.73 22.58 -23.45
N ILE A 375 10.67 22.11 -24.70
CA ILE A 375 11.70 21.27 -25.32
C ILE A 375 12.19 21.94 -26.60
N HIS A 376 13.49 22.23 -26.66
CA HIS A 376 14.13 22.78 -27.85
C HIS A 376 15.17 21.79 -28.40
N ASN A 377 15.09 21.51 -29.70
CA ASN A 377 16.02 20.63 -30.41
C ASN A 377 16.61 21.36 -31.60
N VAL A 378 17.93 21.55 -31.62
CA VAL A 378 18.61 22.26 -32.71
C VAL A 378 18.75 21.39 -33.95
N ASP A 379 19.22 20.14 -33.76
CA ASP A 379 19.83 19.37 -34.87
C ASP A 379 19.40 17.89 -34.95
N PHE A 380 18.67 17.33 -33.98
CA PHE A 380 18.33 15.89 -34.05
C PHE A 380 17.27 15.60 -35.10
N PRO A 381 17.45 14.54 -35.92
CA PRO A 381 16.37 14.00 -36.73
C PRO A 381 15.18 13.57 -35.86
N ALA A 382 13.96 13.92 -36.25
CA ALA A 382 12.74 13.61 -35.49
C ALA A 382 12.61 12.11 -35.13
N ALA A 383 13.10 11.20 -35.97
CA ALA A 383 13.12 9.75 -35.71
C ALA A 383 13.97 9.32 -34.48
N SER A 384 14.80 10.21 -33.97
CA SER A 384 15.70 9.99 -32.82
C SER A 384 15.05 10.29 -31.47
N ILE A 385 13.86 10.91 -31.46
CA ILE A 385 13.11 11.27 -30.25
C ILE A 385 11.72 10.61 -30.31
N LYS A 386 11.38 9.81 -29.30
CA LYS A 386 10.11 9.09 -29.18
C LYS A 386 9.30 9.60 -27.99
N PHE A 387 7.99 9.76 -28.18
CA PHE A 387 7.05 10.13 -27.13
C PHE A 387 5.98 9.06 -26.98
N GLU A 388 5.73 8.61 -25.75
CA GLU A 388 4.71 7.64 -25.34
C GLU A 388 3.89 8.24 -24.19
N GLY A 389 2.56 8.38 -24.33
CA GLY A 389 1.67 8.75 -23.21
C GLY A 389 1.88 10.15 -22.60
N LEU A 390 2.24 11.17 -23.38
CA LEU A 390 2.49 12.53 -22.91
C LEU A 390 1.18 13.23 -22.44
N LEU A 391 1.23 13.99 -21.33
CA LEU A 391 0.08 14.74 -20.78
C LEU A 391 0.41 16.24 -20.61
N THR A 392 -0.51 17.12 -21.00
CA THR A 392 -0.44 18.58 -20.79
C THR A 392 -1.33 19.05 -19.62
N PRO A 393 -1.16 20.27 -19.08
CA PRO A 393 -1.93 20.79 -17.95
C PRO A 393 -3.46 20.87 -18.19
N THR A 394 -3.92 20.85 -19.45
CA THR A 394 -5.34 20.92 -19.81
C THR A 394 -6.01 19.56 -19.99
N GLY A 395 -5.29 18.46 -19.72
CA GLY A 395 -5.85 17.10 -19.75
C GLY A 395 -6.23 16.60 -21.15
N THR A 396 -5.76 17.25 -22.22
CA THR A 396 -5.92 16.75 -23.59
C THR A 396 -4.71 15.90 -23.96
N SER A 397 -4.96 14.69 -24.48
CA SER A 397 -3.96 13.85 -25.17
C SER A 397 -3.67 14.39 -26.57
N GLY A 398 -3.39 15.69 -26.66
CA GLY A 398 -2.98 16.37 -27.87
C GLY A 398 -1.46 16.40 -27.92
N ASN A 399 -0.90 15.91 -29.03
CA ASN A 399 0.47 16.19 -29.43
C ASN A 399 0.82 17.67 -29.18
N GLY A 400 1.92 17.89 -28.45
CA GLY A 400 2.82 19.03 -28.44
C GLY A 400 2.26 20.45 -28.67
N ASP A 401 2.50 21.36 -27.71
CA ASP A 401 2.93 22.71 -28.11
C ASP A 401 4.38 22.60 -28.59
N ILE A 402 4.54 22.25 -29.86
CA ILE A 402 5.81 22.36 -30.56
C ILE A 402 5.49 22.97 -31.96
N VAL A 403 6.22 24.00 -32.41
CA VAL A 403 5.79 24.92 -33.52
C VAL A 403 6.94 25.37 -34.45
N ALA A 404 7.07 24.84 -35.68
CA ALA A 404 8.14 25.23 -36.62
C ALA A 404 8.01 26.67 -37.19
N SER A 405 9.14 27.35 -37.43
CA SER A 405 9.23 28.53 -38.31
C SER A 405 10.48 28.47 -39.23
N PRO A 406 10.56 29.28 -40.31
CA PRO A 406 11.51 29.10 -41.42
C PRO A 406 13.02 29.19 -41.10
N ASN A 407 13.41 29.50 -39.86
CA ASN A 407 14.81 29.72 -39.45
C ASN A 407 15.33 28.75 -38.36
N GLY A 408 14.60 27.67 -38.05
CA GLY A 408 15.00 26.66 -37.07
C GLY A 408 13.85 25.70 -36.75
N VAL A 409 14.13 24.40 -36.67
CA VAL A 409 13.11 23.38 -36.38
C VAL A 409 12.65 23.51 -34.94
N SER A 410 11.49 24.11 -34.76
CA SER A 410 10.61 23.80 -33.64
C SER A 410 9.61 22.77 -34.16
N ILE A 411 9.35 21.68 -33.43
CA ILE A 411 8.73 20.45 -33.97
C ILE A 411 7.28 20.73 -34.42
N ASP A 412 7.00 20.85 -35.72
CA ASP A 412 5.68 20.53 -36.25
C ASP A 412 5.79 19.19 -37.00
N LYS A 413 5.01 18.20 -36.55
CA LYS A 413 4.88 16.79 -36.99
C LYS A 413 6.06 15.84 -36.70
N PRO A 414 5.96 14.92 -35.73
CA PRO A 414 6.57 13.61 -35.88
C PRO A 414 5.68 12.78 -36.81
N GLU A 415 6.12 12.52 -38.04
CA GLU A 415 5.58 11.40 -38.80
C GLU A 415 5.93 10.10 -38.05
N MET A 416 4.99 9.58 -37.27
CA MET A 416 4.95 8.14 -37.02
C MET A 416 4.56 7.47 -38.34
N SER A 417 5.53 6.95 -39.10
CA SER A 417 5.22 5.89 -40.05
C SER A 417 5.47 4.54 -39.37
N GLY A 418 4.38 3.88 -39.01
CA GLY A 418 4.35 2.56 -38.39
C GLY A 418 3.00 2.33 -37.72
N ALA A 419 2.11 1.58 -38.37
CA ALA A 419 0.74 1.35 -37.90
C ALA A 419 0.72 0.80 -36.46
N PHE A 420 0.10 1.53 -35.53
CA PHE A 420 -0.26 1.02 -34.21
C PHE A 420 -1.75 1.30 -33.95
N THR A 421 -2.49 0.22 -33.77
CA THR A 421 -3.84 0.20 -33.21
C THR A 421 -3.78 0.44 -31.71
N GLU A 422 -4.46 1.47 -31.22
CA GLU A 422 -4.64 1.70 -29.79
C GLU A 422 -5.58 0.66 -29.18
N SER A 423 -5.18 0.12 -28.02
CA SER A 423 -6.12 -0.32 -27.00
C SER A 423 -5.48 -0.20 -25.61
N SER A 424 -5.86 0.81 -24.83
CA SER A 424 -6.07 0.63 -23.38
C SER A 424 -6.76 1.84 -22.76
N SER A 425 -7.99 1.63 -22.35
CA SER A 425 -8.87 2.51 -21.58
C SER A 425 -8.60 2.42 -20.07
N SER A 426 -7.39 2.78 -19.62
CA SER A 426 -7.12 2.95 -18.18
C SER A 426 -6.00 3.96 -17.93
N LEU A 427 -6.39 5.21 -17.68
CA LEU A 427 -5.53 6.24 -17.12
C LEU A 427 -5.43 6.06 -15.60
N PRO A 428 -4.24 6.06 -14.96
CA PRO A 428 -4.14 6.21 -13.52
C PRO A 428 -4.48 7.66 -13.13
N THR A 429 -5.51 7.84 -12.31
CA THR A 429 -5.96 9.14 -11.75
C THR A 429 -5.09 9.68 -10.62
N SER A 430 -3.84 9.24 -10.51
CA SER A 430 -2.82 9.86 -9.67
C SER A 430 -1.44 9.39 -10.12
N LEU A 431 -0.82 10.09 -11.07
CA LEU A 431 0.64 9.99 -11.20
C LEU A 431 1.26 10.58 -9.92
N PRO A 432 2.27 9.93 -9.34
CA PRO A 432 2.83 10.36 -8.06
C PRO A 432 3.38 11.77 -8.23
N LEU A 433 2.88 12.70 -7.41
CA LEU A 433 3.67 13.88 -7.05
C LEU A 433 4.94 13.30 -6.41
N THR A 434 6.06 13.22 -7.15
CA THR A 434 7.33 12.80 -6.55
C THR A 434 7.66 13.81 -5.47
N THR A 435 7.29 13.48 -4.24
CA THR A 435 7.45 14.37 -3.09
C THR A 435 8.88 14.17 -2.63
N CYS A 436 9.78 15.01 -3.10
CA CYS A 436 11.14 15.00 -2.62
C CYS A 436 11.25 15.83 -1.37
N ILE A 437 11.90 15.21 -0.40
CA ILE A 437 12.18 15.78 0.89
C ILE A 437 13.64 16.18 0.83
N ASP A 438 13.90 17.47 0.67
CA ASP A 438 15.20 18.01 1.02
C ASP A 438 15.48 17.63 2.48
N ARG A 439 16.56 16.87 2.71
CA ARG A 439 16.99 16.47 4.06
C ARG A 439 17.77 17.57 4.80
N PHE A 440 18.10 18.68 4.13
CA PHE A 440 19.05 19.68 4.57
C PHE A 440 18.60 21.10 4.16
N ASP A 441 17.76 21.75 4.96
CA ASP A 441 17.33 23.15 4.75
C ASP A 441 18.36 24.21 5.22
N GLY A 442 19.63 23.83 5.28
CA GLY A 442 20.70 24.66 5.84
C GLY A 442 21.08 25.83 4.95
N VAL A 443 20.89 27.06 5.43
CA VAL A 443 21.67 28.22 4.98
C VAL A 443 23.15 27.88 5.19
N CYS A 444 24.04 28.22 4.25
CA CYS A 444 25.47 28.00 4.40
C CYS A 444 26.02 28.73 5.63
N GLY A 445 26.12 27.98 6.73
CA GLY A 445 26.30 28.50 8.09
C GLY A 445 25.24 27.91 9.02
N THR A 446 25.63 26.88 9.78
CA THR A 446 24.88 26.17 10.85
C THR A 446 23.59 25.45 10.43
N ALA A 447 23.68 24.17 10.04
CA ALA A 447 22.73 23.10 10.42
C ALA A 447 23.23 21.72 9.91
N SER A 448 23.02 20.72 10.75
CA SER A 448 23.28 19.28 10.61
C SER A 448 22.15 18.55 9.87
N ALA A 449 22.35 17.28 9.48
CA ALA A 449 21.21 16.37 9.30
C ALA A 449 21.36 15.08 10.09
N THR A 450 20.50 15.01 11.10
CA THR A 450 19.86 13.81 11.60
C THR A 450 18.56 13.61 10.77
N ILE A 451 17.92 12.42 10.71
CA ILE A 451 16.45 12.41 10.48
C ILE A 451 15.83 12.91 11.77
N THR A 452 15.94 14.22 11.95
CA THR A 452 15.31 14.88 13.05
C THR A 452 13.91 15.19 12.62
N CYS A 453 12.96 14.69 13.40
CA CYS A 453 11.69 15.37 13.55
C CYS A 453 11.99 16.72 14.28
N VAL A 454 12.82 17.61 13.74
CA VAL A 454 13.25 18.86 14.42
C VAL A 454 12.25 19.98 14.21
N THR A 455 11.52 19.93 13.10
CA THR A 455 10.50 20.94 12.82
C THR A 455 9.34 20.70 13.76
N GLU A 456 9.43 21.34 14.93
CA GLU A 456 8.40 21.32 15.95
C GLU A 456 7.16 22.04 15.41
N ASN A 457 6.04 21.32 15.37
CA ASN A 457 4.73 21.90 15.16
C ASN A 457 3.95 21.77 16.47
N LYS A 458 3.74 22.90 17.13
CA LYS A 458 3.17 22.99 18.48
C LYS A 458 1.69 23.34 18.39
N TRP A 459 0.86 22.55 19.05
CA TRP A 459 -0.53 22.90 19.30
C TRP A 459 -0.64 23.65 20.64
N ASP A 460 -1.18 24.87 20.60
CA ASP A 460 -1.35 25.73 21.78
C ASP A 460 -2.75 25.68 22.41
N GLY A 461 -3.68 24.95 21.80
CA GLY A 461 -5.09 24.88 22.21
C GLY A 461 -6.04 25.56 21.23
N SER A 462 -5.51 26.33 20.29
CA SER A 462 -6.28 27.07 19.29
C SER A 462 -5.69 26.97 17.88
N THR A 463 -4.37 27.01 17.74
CA THR A 463 -3.68 27.00 16.45
C THR A 463 -2.42 26.14 16.48
N TRP A 464 -2.03 25.69 15.30
CA TRP A 464 -0.75 25.03 15.06
C TRP A 464 0.32 26.06 14.69
N SER A 465 1.48 26.00 15.34
CA SER A 465 2.59 26.92 15.07
C SER A 465 3.10 26.88 13.62
N LYS A 466 2.83 25.78 12.88
CA LYS A 466 3.24 25.58 11.49
C LYS A 466 2.09 25.04 10.60
N GLY A 467 0.84 25.32 10.95
CA GLY A 467 -0.33 24.83 10.20
C GLY A 467 -0.57 23.32 10.39
N THR A 468 -1.37 22.71 9.51
CA THR A 468 -1.78 21.30 9.64
C THR A 468 -0.56 20.35 9.73
N PRO A 469 -0.49 19.47 10.74
CA PRO A 469 0.63 18.55 10.92
C PRO A 469 0.87 17.59 9.75
N THR A 470 2.14 17.32 9.46
CA THR A 470 2.58 16.37 8.41
C THR A 470 3.51 15.29 8.98
N ILE A 471 3.69 14.19 8.24
CA ILE A 471 4.58 13.07 8.61
C ILE A 471 6.07 13.45 8.74
N PHE A 472 6.43 14.71 8.52
CA PHE A 472 7.80 15.22 8.58
C PHE A 472 8.09 16.05 9.83
N GLN A 473 7.08 16.33 10.66
CA GLN A 473 7.19 17.23 11.81
C GLN A 473 7.20 16.49 13.13
N HIS A 474 7.90 17.05 14.13
CA HIS A 474 7.66 16.66 15.53
C HIS A 474 6.46 17.41 16.06
N VAL A 475 5.38 16.69 16.23
CA VAL A 475 4.14 17.24 16.72
C VAL A 475 4.19 17.29 18.24
N ILE A 476 4.03 18.48 18.81
CA ILE A 476 4.04 18.69 20.26
C ILE A 476 2.70 19.26 20.69
N LEU A 477 1.99 18.53 21.54
CA LEU A 477 0.74 19.00 22.12
C LEU A 477 1.02 19.69 23.46
N ASN A 478 0.89 21.02 23.49
CA ASN A 478 0.99 21.81 24.73
C ASN A 478 -0.37 22.06 25.39
N ALA A 479 -1.46 21.76 24.70
CA ALA A 479 -2.83 21.84 25.19
C ALA A 479 -3.65 20.65 24.67
N ASN A 480 -4.85 20.45 25.24
CA ASN A 480 -5.72 19.35 24.86
C ASN A 480 -6.03 19.38 23.35
N TYR A 481 -6.02 18.20 22.74
CA TYR A 481 -6.28 18.05 21.31
C TYR A 481 -7.32 16.97 21.08
N ASN A 482 -8.36 17.33 20.34
CA ASN A 482 -9.40 16.40 19.89
C ASN A 482 -9.38 16.34 18.35
N THR A 483 -9.21 15.13 17.81
CA THR A 483 -9.04 14.91 16.37
C THR A 483 -10.32 15.15 15.57
N GLN A 484 -11.51 15.11 16.17
CA GLN A 484 -12.76 15.45 15.50
C GLN A 484 -12.91 16.95 15.33
N THR A 485 -12.56 17.74 16.35
CA THR A 485 -12.72 19.20 16.28
C THR A 485 -11.58 19.89 15.54
N ASN A 486 -10.36 19.34 15.62
CA ASN A 486 -9.15 19.99 15.09
C ASN A 486 -8.52 19.24 13.90
N GLY A 487 -9.07 18.08 13.53
CA GLY A 487 -8.57 17.25 12.43
C GLY A 487 -7.53 16.20 12.84
N ASN A 488 -7.28 15.27 11.92
CA ASN A 488 -6.33 14.17 12.10
C ASN A 488 -4.88 14.64 12.20
N ILE A 489 -4.01 13.85 12.83
CA ILE A 489 -2.59 14.16 12.94
C ILE A 489 -1.75 13.19 12.11
N ASN A 490 -0.86 13.75 11.30
CA ASN A 490 0.28 13.05 10.73
C ASN A 490 1.55 13.62 11.38
N ALA A 491 2.48 12.77 11.80
CA ALA A 491 3.70 13.20 12.49
C ALA A 491 4.90 12.31 12.16
N CYS A 492 6.09 12.90 12.14
CA CYS A 492 7.36 12.16 12.15
C CYS A 492 7.57 11.53 13.54
N GLN A 493 7.40 12.33 14.59
CA GLN A 493 7.45 11.95 16.00
C GLN A 493 6.41 12.78 16.75
N MET A 494 5.93 12.31 17.89
CA MET A 494 4.95 13.04 18.69
C MET A 494 5.35 13.13 20.16
N THR A 495 5.08 14.27 20.78
CA THR A 495 5.10 14.44 22.23
C THR A 495 3.79 14.97 22.75
N VAL A 496 3.21 14.26 23.72
CA VAL A 496 2.06 14.73 24.51
C VAL A 496 2.60 15.18 25.86
N LYS A 497 2.47 16.47 26.18
CA LYS A 497 3.01 17.06 27.42
C LYS A 497 2.22 16.62 28.65
N SER A 498 2.82 16.78 29.82
CA SER A 498 2.17 16.52 31.11
C SER A 498 0.92 17.39 31.28
N GLY A 499 -0.16 16.78 31.78
CA GLY A 499 -1.46 17.45 31.95
C GLY A 499 -2.27 17.66 30.67
N VAL A 500 -1.75 17.25 29.51
CA VAL A 500 -2.45 17.34 28.22
C VAL A 500 -3.16 16.02 27.88
N THR A 501 -4.39 16.13 27.39
CA THR A 501 -5.18 15.01 26.86
C THR A 501 -5.24 15.08 25.33
N LEU A 502 -4.82 14.01 24.68
CA LEU A 502 -5.06 13.74 23.26
C LEU A 502 -6.23 12.75 23.15
N ASP A 503 -7.36 13.21 22.63
CA ASP A 503 -8.52 12.38 22.32
C ASP A 503 -8.55 12.07 20.82
N ILE A 504 -8.22 10.82 20.48
CA ILE A 504 -8.42 10.27 19.13
C ILE A 504 -9.83 9.67 19.12
N VAL A 505 -10.78 10.41 18.55
CA VAL A 505 -12.21 10.19 18.80
C VAL A 505 -12.99 9.57 17.62
N ASP A 506 -14.18 9.10 17.95
CA ASP A 506 -15.19 8.57 17.03
C ASP A 506 -15.94 9.74 16.37
N ASP A 507 -15.58 10.11 15.14
CA ASP A 507 -16.54 10.82 14.27
C ASP A 507 -17.47 9.78 13.56
N THR A 508 -18.28 10.22 12.58
CA THR A 508 -19.12 9.31 11.77
C THR A 508 -18.32 8.15 11.18
N ASN A 509 -17.06 8.40 10.77
CA ASN A 509 -16.18 7.50 10.04
C ASN A 509 -14.91 7.03 10.80
N GLY A 510 -14.64 7.59 11.98
CA GLY A 510 -13.38 7.46 12.72
C GLY A 510 -12.35 8.54 12.36
N THR A 511 -11.49 8.90 13.32
CA THR A 511 -10.33 9.79 13.12
C THR A 511 -9.01 9.03 13.33
N TYR A 512 -7.86 9.64 13.02
CA TYR A 512 -6.56 9.02 13.18
C TYR A 512 -5.46 9.92 13.74
N VAL A 513 -4.47 9.26 14.35
CA VAL A 513 -3.12 9.77 14.57
C VAL A 513 -2.14 8.78 13.96
N TYR A 514 -1.33 9.25 13.02
CA TYR A 514 -0.31 8.47 12.32
C TYR A 514 1.07 9.05 12.63
N VAL A 515 1.93 8.24 13.25
CA VAL A 515 3.28 8.64 13.67
C VAL A 515 4.31 7.68 13.11
N VAL A 516 5.33 8.21 12.43
CA VAL A 516 6.37 7.37 11.80
C VAL A 516 7.27 6.74 12.86
N ASN A 517 7.78 7.55 13.80
CA ASN A 517 8.74 7.16 14.83
C ASN A 517 8.09 7.10 16.23
N SER A 518 8.78 7.59 17.26
CA SER A 518 8.38 7.55 18.66
C SER A 518 7.15 8.40 18.99
N ILE A 519 6.38 7.95 19.98
CA ILE A 519 5.36 8.76 20.65
C ILE A 519 5.77 8.87 22.12
N PHE A 520 6.32 10.02 22.49
CA PHE A 520 6.66 10.34 23.87
C PHE A 520 5.40 10.83 24.61
N ASN A 521 4.74 9.93 25.32
CA ASN A 521 3.54 10.27 26.08
C ASN A 521 3.86 10.58 27.54
N ASN A 522 3.78 11.86 27.92
CA ASN A 522 3.80 12.32 29.32
C ASN A 522 2.40 12.76 29.82
N GLY A 523 1.38 12.70 28.96
CA GLY A 523 0.00 13.09 29.26
C GLY A 523 -0.95 11.90 29.20
N THR A 524 -2.16 12.14 28.72
CA THR A 524 -3.18 11.10 28.50
C THR A 524 -3.50 10.98 27.02
N ILE A 525 -3.47 9.76 26.49
CA ILE A 525 -3.92 9.45 25.12
C ILE A 525 -5.15 8.55 25.23
N ASN A 526 -6.29 9.05 24.78
CA ASN A 526 -7.53 8.28 24.69
C ASN A 526 -7.77 7.90 23.23
N VAL A 527 -8.03 6.63 22.97
CA VAL A 527 -8.30 6.09 21.63
C VAL A 527 -9.66 5.40 21.66
N THR A 528 -10.64 5.96 20.96
CA THR A 528 -12.02 5.46 20.98
C THR A 528 -12.27 4.34 19.96
N SER A 529 -13.51 3.84 19.90
CA SER A 529 -13.85 2.56 19.28
C SER A 529 -13.58 2.47 17.77
N LYS A 530 -13.62 3.61 17.09
CA LYS A 530 -13.47 3.79 15.64
C LYS A 530 -12.21 4.59 15.27
N ALA A 531 -11.40 4.96 16.26
CA ALA A 531 -10.18 5.73 16.07
C ALA A 531 -9.00 4.84 15.65
N ASN A 532 -8.08 5.38 14.86
CA ASN A 532 -6.84 4.70 14.48
C ASN A 532 -5.64 5.39 15.12
N LEU A 533 -4.96 4.69 16.03
CA LEU A 533 -3.59 5.03 16.41
C LEU A 533 -2.65 4.15 15.59
N VAL A 534 -1.82 4.76 14.74
CA VAL A 534 -0.84 4.06 13.90
C VAL A 534 0.54 4.58 14.21
N GLN A 535 1.42 3.67 14.62
CA GLN A 535 2.85 3.92 14.79
C GLN A 535 3.58 2.99 13.81
N VAL A 536 4.49 3.50 13.00
CA VAL A 536 5.01 2.77 11.82
C VAL A 536 6.27 1.98 12.14
N ASN A 537 7.25 2.63 12.75
CA ASN A 537 8.55 2.01 12.96
C ASN A 537 8.58 1.21 14.26
N HIS A 538 9.29 0.08 14.21
CA HIS A 538 9.54 -0.84 15.30
C HIS A 538 10.65 -1.83 14.90
N PRO A 539 11.52 -2.28 15.83
CA PRO A 539 11.70 -1.76 17.19
C PRO A 539 12.51 -0.47 17.22
N LEU A 540 13.16 -0.14 16.11
CA LEU A 540 14.01 1.04 15.95
C LEU A 540 13.32 2.07 15.05
N ASP A 541 13.63 3.34 15.27
CA ASP A 541 13.19 4.45 14.42
C ASP A 541 14.07 4.60 13.18
N LEU A 542 13.83 5.64 12.37
CA LEU A 542 14.64 5.91 11.17
C LEU A 542 16.12 6.25 11.49
N ASN A 543 16.45 6.46 12.77
CA ASN A 543 17.79 6.72 13.26
C ASN A 543 18.39 5.51 14.00
N ASP A 544 17.84 4.31 13.85
CA ASP A 544 18.25 3.10 14.57
C ASP A 544 18.13 3.23 16.12
N GLU A 545 17.30 4.15 16.62
CA GLU A 545 17.07 4.35 18.05
C GLU A 545 15.81 3.61 18.53
N PRO A 546 15.76 3.09 19.77
CA PRO A 546 14.58 2.41 20.29
C PRO A 546 13.30 3.25 20.21
N ILE A 547 12.25 2.69 19.63
CA ILE A 547 10.94 3.34 19.50
C ILE A 547 10.24 3.43 20.86
N ALA A 548 9.88 4.65 21.27
CA ALA A 548 8.98 4.86 22.39
C ALA A 548 7.52 4.62 21.96
N THR A 549 6.88 3.63 22.57
CA THR A 549 5.48 3.26 22.31
C THR A 549 4.62 3.75 23.48
N PRO A 550 3.50 4.45 23.24
CA PRO A 550 2.80 5.15 24.31
C PRO A 550 1.89 4.22 25.13
N ASN A 551 1.69 4.55 26.40
CA ASN A 551 0.53 4.07 27.15
C ASN A 551 -0.73 4.81 26.68
N ILE A 552 -1.81 4.07 26.48
CA ILE A 552 -3.10 4.58 25.99
C ILE A 552 -4.25 4.09 26.87
N ASN A 553 -5.33 4.86 26.91
CA ASN A 553 -6.65 4.41 27.31
C ASN A 553 -7.43 4.09 26.03
N PHE A 554 -7.72 2.81 25.80
CA PHE A 554 -8.42 2.35 24.61
C PHE A 554 -9.85 1.96 24.97
N THR A 555 -10.82 2.51 24.23
CA THR A 555 -12.25 2.23 24.42
C THR A 555 -12.79 1.51 23.20
N LYS A 556 -13.55 0.42 23.40
CA LYS A 556 -14.26 -0.31 22.33
C LYS A 556 -15.73 -0.44 22.63
N ASN A 557 -16.59 -0.11 21.66
CA ASN A 557 -18.03 -0.23 21.76
C ASN A 557 -18.51 -1.46 20.96
N THR A 558 -19.40 -2.26 21.55
CA THR A 558 -19.97 -3.45 20.87
C THR A 558 -21.03 -3.12 19.82
N GLY A 559 -21.58 -1.91 19.84
CA GLY A 559 -22.92 -1.67 19.32
C GLY A 559 -23.98 -2.33 20.20
N ASN A 560 -25.26 -2.22 19.85
CA ASN A 560 -26.33 -2.78 20.66
C ASN A 560 -26.24 -4.32 20.73
N LYS A 561 -26.31 -4.84 21.95
CA LYS A 561 -26.31 -6.26 22.27
C LYS A 561 -27.39 -6.57 23.29
N ILE A 562 -27.83 -7.82 23.30
CA ILE A 562 -28.74 -8.39 24.29
C ILE A 562 -28.06 -9.54 25.03
N ARG A 563 -28.68 -10.02 26.11
CA ARG A 563 -28.20 -11.18 26.87
C ARG A 563 -27.89 -12.35 25.95
N TRP A 564 -26.80 -13.05 26.27
CA TRP A 564 -26.29 -14.23 25.57
C TRP A 564 -25.72 -14.03 24.18
N ASP A 565 -25.69 -12.79 23.66
CA ASP A 565 -24.90 -12.51 22.48
C ASP A 565 -23.41 -12.79 22.76
N TYR A 566 -22.72 -13.39 21.80
CA TYR A 566 -21.27 -13.51 21.83
C TYR A 566 -20.63 -12.38 21.05
N VAL A 567 -19.53 -11.83 21.58
CA VAL A 567 -18.71 -10.82 20.91
C VAL A 567 -17.29 -11.33 20.78
N TYR A 568 -16.68 -11.07 19.62
CA TYR A 568 -15.37 -11.57 19.22
C TYR A 568 -14.34 -10.47 19.42
N TRP A 569 -13.30 -10.80 20.17
CA TRP A 569 -12.35 -9.84 20.71
C TRP A 569 -10.91 -10.20 20.36
N SER A 570 -10.09 -9.18 20.46
CA SER A 570 -8.63 -9.25 20.45
C SER A 570 -8.06 -8.29 21.49
N LYS A 571 -6.73 -8.34 21.65
CA LYS A 571 -5.96 -7.60 22.62
C LYS A 571 -5.09 -6.53 21.91
N PRO A 572 -5.46 -5.23 21.95
CA PRO A 572 -4.75 -4.15 21.27
C PRO A 572 -3.62 -3.49 22.09
N VAL A 573 -3.43 -3.92 23.34
CA VAL A 573 -2.41 -3.41 24.28
C VAL A 573 -1.62 -4.59 24.87
N SER A 574 -0.40 -4.37 25.33
CA SER A 574 0.46 -5.45 25.84
C SER A 574 0.01 -5.96 27.22
N ASN A 575 -0.56 -5.06 28.03
CA ASN A 575 -1.04 -5.34 29.39
C ASN A 575 -2.21 -6.33 29.44
N SER A 576 -2.38 -7.03 30.57
CA SER A 576 -3.46 -8.00 30.76
C SER A 576 -4.84 -7.34 30.75
N ILE A 577 -5.77 -7.88 29.96
CA ILE A 577 -7.13 -7.32 29.80
C ILE A 577 -8.20 -8.11 30.55
N LEU A 578 -7.97 -9.40 30.86
CA LEU A 578 -8.98 -10.23 31.52
C LEU A 578 -9.32 -9.83 32.97
N PRO A 579 -8.37 -9.40 33.83
CA PRO A 579 -8.67 -9.05 35.22
C PRO A 579 -9.62 -7.86 35.40
N VAL A 580 -9.63 -6.94 34.44
CA VAL A 580 -10.43 -5.70 34.45
C VAL A 580 -11.53 -5.71 33.38
N PHE A 581 -11.84 -6.89 32.83
CA PHE A 581 -12.82 -7.02 31.76
C PHE A 581 -14.22 -6.58 32.21
N ASN A 582 -15.01 -6.01 31.29
CA ASN A 582 -16.32 -5.44 31.63
C ASN A 582 -17.25 -6.50 32.26
N SER A 583 -17.82 -6.19 33.43
CA SER A 583 -18.66 -7.08 34.24
C SER A 583 -20.02 -7.43 33.61
N LYS A 584 -20.39 -6.77 32.51
CA LYS A 584 -21.53 -7.15 31.65
C LYS A 584 -21.26 -8.42 30.85
N PHE A 585 -20.02 -8.91 30.80
CA PHE A 585 -19.66 -10.21 30.23
C PHE A 585 -19.36 -11.22 31.33
N ASP A 586 -19.75 -12.48 31.13
CA ASP A 586 -19.51 -13.56 32.08
C ASP A 586 -18.52 -14.60 31.52
N ILE A 587 -19.00 -15.43 30.59
CA ILE A 587 -18.27 -16.58 30.05
C ILE A 587 -17.35 -16.14 28.92
N LYS A 588 -16.15 -16.72 28.89
CA LYS A 588 -15.10 -16.43 27.90
C LYS A 588 -14.57 -17.73 27.30
N TYR A 589 -14.38 -17.76 25.97
CA TYR A 589 -13.86 -18.92 25.26
C TYR A 589 -12.79 -18.51 24.24
N TYR A 590 -11.89 -19.43 23.92
CA TYR A 590 -11.03 -19.36 22.74
C TYR A 590 -11.30 -20.56 21.84
N TRP A 591 -10.84 -20.48 20.60
CA TRP A 591 -10.97 -21.56 19.63
C TRP A 591 -9.71 -22.44 19.63
N ASP A 592 -9.90 -23.75 19.80
CA ASP A 592 -8.84 -24.75 19.72
C ASP A 592 -9.26 -25.92 18.84
N PRO A 593 -8.75 -26.00 17.61
CA PRO A 593 -9.17 -27.04 16.65
C PRO A 593 -8.73 -28.46 17.07
N ASP A 594 -7.84 -28.61 18.06
CA ASP A 594 -7.39 -29.91 18.57
C ASP A 594 -8.52 -30.70 19.25
N PHE A 595 -9.54 -29.98 19.73
CA PHE A 595 -10.68 -30.57 20.45
C PHE A 595 -11.89 -30.81 19.55
N CYS A 596 -11.83 -30.42 18.28
CA CYS A 596 -12.85 -30.75 17.30
C CYS A 596 -12.73 -32.23 16.88
N VAL A 597 -13.84 -32.98 16.86
CA VAL A 597 -13.84 -34.39 16.41
C VAL A 597 -13.78 -34.49 14.88
N ASN A 598 -12.90 -35.38 14.38
CA ASN A 598 -12.74 -35.67 12.96
C ASN A 598 -14.03 -36.24 12.32
N GLY A 599 -14.42 -35.73 11.17
CA GLY A 599 -15.60 -36.20 10.40
C GLY A 599 -16.95 -35.78 10.99
N VAL A 600 -16.96 -34.89 11.99
CA VAL A 600 -18.18 -34.43 12.66
C VAL A 600 -18.38 -32.94 12.36
N ASN A 601 -19.50 -32.60 11.70
CA ASN A 601 -19.87 -31.22 11.33
C ASN A 601 -20.35 -30.36 12.52
N PHE A 602 -19.89 -30.65 13.74
CA PHE A 602 -20.28 -29.90 14.93
C PHE A 602 -19.19 -28.89 15.31
N SER A 603 -19.44 -27.62 14.97
CA SER A 603 -18.53 -26.51 15.22
C SER A 603 -18.26 -26.18 16.69
N TYR A 604 -18.96 -26.80 17.66
CA TYR A 604 -18.93 -26.32 19.05
C TYR A 604 -17.82 -26.93 19.92
N GLU A 605 -17.28 -28.09 19.56
CA GLU A 605 -16.30 -28.81 20.39
C GLU A 605 -14.92 -28.11 20.44
N GLY A 606 -14.64 -27.25 19.46
CA GLY A 606 -13.44 -26.42 19.45
C GLY A 606 -13.45 -25.26 20.44
N TRP A 607 -14.60 -24.90 21.04
CA TRP A 607 -14.65 -23.81 22.01
C TRP A 607 -14.19 -24.27 23.40
N ARG A 608 -13.13 -23.64 23.91
CA ARG A 608 -12.49 -23.98 25.19
C ARG A 608 -12.53 -22.79 26.14
N SER A 609 -12.80 -23.05 27.42
CA SER A 609 -12.90 -21.98 28.42
C SER A 609 -11.59 -21.21 28.50
N LEU A 610 -11.68 -19.89 28.36
CA LEU A 610 -10.53 -18.99 28.48
C LEU A 610 -10.36 -18.59 29.95
N VAL A 611 -9.36 -19.18 30.61
CA VAL A 611 -9.04 -18.94 32.03
C VAL A 611 -7.72 -18.20 32.23
N SER A 612 -6.93 -18.04 31.18
CA SER A 612 -5.66 -17.30 31.14
C SER A 612 -5.71 -16.19 30.10
N GLU A 613 -4.82 -15.21 30.24
CA GLU A 613 -4.69 -14.11 29.29
C GLU A 613 -4.40 -14.63 27.86
N PRO A 614 -5.13 -14.16 26.83
CA PRO A 614 -4.86 -14.57 25.45
C PRO A 614 -3.53 -14.00 24.94
N THR A 615 -2.84 -14.77 24.11
CA THR A 615 -1.65 -14.31 23.38
C THR A 615 -2.02 -13.24 22.36
N ILE A 616 -1.11 -12.31 22.10
CA ILE A 616 -1.32 -11.24 21.10
C ILE A 616 -1.52 -11.88 19.72
N GLY A 617 -2.48 -11.38 18.94
CA GLY A 617 -2.86 -11.95 17.63
C GLY A 617 -3.85 -13.11 17.70
N THR A 618 -4.11 -13.68 18.88
CA THR A 618 -5.12 -14.72 19.08
C THR A 618 -6.45 -14.10 19.50
N GLY A 619 -7.53 -14.46 18.81
CA GLY A 619 -8.86 -13.97 19.14
C GLY A 619 -9.53 -14.82 20.22
N PHE A 620 -10.51 -14.22 20.90
CA PHE A 620 -11.35 -14.90 21.89
C PHE A 620 -12.78 -14.36 21.84
N ILE A 621 -13.71 -15.03 22.49
CA ILE A 621 -15.12 -14.61 22.53
C ILE A 621 -15.58 -14.45 23.98
N THR A 622 -16.53 -13.54 24.19
CA THR A 622 -17.22 -13.41 25.48
C THR A 622 -18.72 -13.36 25.30
N ARG A 623 -19.46 -13.91 26.27
CA ARG A 623 -20.92 -13.87 26.30
C ARG A 623 -21.42 -12.68 27.12
N VAL A 624 -22.43 -11.98 26.60
CA VAL A 624 -23.19 -10.98 27.35
C VAL A 624 -23.99 -11.68 28.45
N LYS A 625 -23.83 -11.24 29.69
CA LYS A 625 -24.42 -11.85 30.89
C LYS A 625 -25.95 -11.80 30.86
N SER A 626 -26.60 -12.80 31.45
CA SER A 626 -28.06 -12.88 31.57
C SER A 626 -28.72 -11.62 32.14
N SER A 627 -28.04 -10.93 33.07
CA SER A 627 -28.53 -9.71 33.73
C SER A 627 -28.60 -8.49 32.81
N ALA A 628 -28.03 -8.53 31.59
CA ALA A 628 -28.21 -7.47 30.60
C ALA A 628 -29.63 -7.45 30.00
N GLY A 629 -30.41 -8.54 30.16
CA GLY A 629 -31.78 -8.62 29.64
C GLY A 629 -31.85 -8.64 28.11
N THR A 630 -33.04 -8.39 27.56
CA THR A 630 -33.28 -8.33 26.11
C THR A 630 -33.35 -6.92 25.56
N THR A 631 -33.08 -5.90 26.40
CA THR A 631 -33.04 -4.50 25.97
C THR A 631 -31.75 -4.25 25.19
N PRO A 632 -31.83 -3.85 23.91
CA PRO A 632 -30.66 -3.51 23.11
C PRO A 632 -29.79 -2.46 23.81
N THR A 633 -28.58 -2.84 24.20
CA THR A 633 -27.68 -1.97 24.96
C THR A 633 -26.29 -1.98 24.35
N ASN A 634 -25.74 -0.81 24.08
CA ASN A 634 -24.33 -0.68 23.70
C ASN A 634 -23.44 -0.89 24.94
N ILE A 635 -22.47 -1.80 24.84
CA ILE A 635 -21.54 -2.12 25.92
C ILE A 635 -20.16 -1.57 25.57
N THR A 636 -19.64 -0.74 26.46
CA THR A 636 -18.32 -0.11 26.32
C THR A 636 -17.28 -0.88 27.12
N LEU A 637 -16.18 -1.27 26.47
CA LEU A 637 -15.01 -1.88 27.10
C LEU A 637 -13.89 -0.85 27.14
N ASN A 638 -13.19 -0.79 28.27
CA ASN A 638 -12.05 0.10 28.47
C ASN A 638 -10.82 -0.74 28.81
N TYR A 639 -9.74 -0.45 28.11
CA TYR A 639 -8.43 -1.04 28.30
C TYR A 639 -7.45 0.08 28.61
N SER A 640 -6.41 -0.21 29.38
CA SER A 640 -5.29 0.70 29.57
C SER A 640 -3.99 -0.07 29.52
N GLY A 641 -2.97 0.51 28.91
CA GLY A 641 -1.69 -0.15 28.77
C GLY A 641 -0.85 0.40 27.63
N THR A 642 0.33 -0.18 27.44
CA THR A 642 1.21 0.15 26.32
C THR A 642 0.55 -0.33 25.03
N SER A 643 0.38 0.58 24.07
CA SER A 643 -0.12 0.29 22.74
C SER A 643 0.70 -0.84 22.12
N ASN A 644 0.06 -1.82 21.48
CA ASN A 644 0.80 -2.76 20.66
C ASN A 644 1.32 -2.05 19.40
N ASN A 645 2.62 -2.13 19.17
CA ASN A 645 3.33 -1.62 18.00
C ASN A 645 4.38 -2.65 17.56
N GLY A 646 4.60 -2.80 16.26
CA GLY A 646 5.51 -3.83 15.71
C GLY A 646 4.81 -5.11 15.27
N ASP A 647 5.59 -6.08 14.82
CA ASP A 647 5.08 -7.32 14.24
C ASP A 647 4.68 -8.34 15.32
N TYR A 648 3.56 -9.02 15.11
CA TYR A 648 3.06 -10.08 15.99
C TYR A 648 2.74 -11.35 15.21
N THR A 649 2.70 -12.47 15.92
CA THR A 649 2.48 -13.78 15.31
C THR A 649 1.40 -14.58 16.04
N ALA A 650 0.58 -15.33 15.29
CA ALA A 650 -0.40 -16.25 15.86
C ALA A 650 -0.30 -17.64 15.22
N ILE A 651 -0.53 -18.68 16.03
CA ILE A 651 -0.46 -20.07 15.56
C ILE A 651 -1.76 -20.44 14.84
N ILE A 652 -1.62 -21.11 13.70
CA ILE A 652 -2.72 -21.73 12.96
C ILE A 652 -2.46 -23.25 12.82
N LYS A 653 -3.54 -24.03 12.77
CA LYS A 653 -3.46 -25.49 12.66
C LYS A 653 -4.34 -25.96 11.51
N TYR A 654 -3.83 -26.93 10.77
CA TYR A 654 -4.50 -27.58 9.63
C TYR A 654 -4.53 -29.09 9.86
N TYR A 655 -5.71 -29.69 9.74
CA TYR A 655 -5.96 -31.07 10.10
C TYR A 655 -6.63 -31.89 8.99
N ASP A 656 -7.61 -31.33 8.30
CA ASP A 656 -8.45 -32.07 7.38
C ASP A 656 -8.20 -31.65 5.94
N THR A 657 -8.15 -32.60 5.02
CA THR A 657 -7.99 -32.33 3.58
C THR A 657 -9.19 -31.57 3.01
N GLU A 658 -10.38 -31.75 3.59
CA GLU A 658 -11.54 -30.93 3.30
C GLU A 658 -11.34 -29.54 3.90
N HIS A 659 -10.99 -28.55 3.07
CA HIS A 659 -10.67 -27.21 3.55
C HIS A 659 -11.84 -26.47 4.21
N ASN A 660 -13.08 -26.95 4.06
CA ASN A 660 -14.27 -26.41 4.71
C ASN A 660 -14.53 -27.01 6.11
N ALA A 661 -13.72 -27.99 6.55
CA ALA A 661 -13.88 -28.62 7.85
C ALA A 661 -13.61 -27.63 9.00
N PHE A 662 -14.41 -27.71 10.07
CA PHE A 662 -14.26 -26.84 11.24
C PHE A 662 -12.88 -26.92 11.88
N ARG A 663 -12.18 -28.07 11.80
CA ARG A 663 -10.83 -28.25 12.36
C ARG A 663 -9.77 -27.40 11.67
N ASN A 664 -10.05 -26.87 10.48
CA ASN A 664 -9.15 -25.98 9.75
C ASN A 664 -9.41 -24.50 10.05
N PHE A 665 -10.41 -24.16 10.86
CA PHE A 665 -10.64 -22.78 11.28
C PHE A 665 -9.72 -22.39 12.43
N THR A 666 -9.34 -21.12 12.48
CA THR A 666 -8.64 -20.51 13.60
C THR A 666 -9.25 -19.14 13.91
N LEU A 667 -9.42 -18.87 15.21
CA LEU A 667 -9.84 -17.56 15.70
C LEU A 667 -8.62 -16.66 15.92
N LEU A 668 -8.46 -15.70 15.02
CA LEU A 668 -7.42 -14.68 15.08
C LEU A 668 -8.00 -13.37 15.64
N GLY A 669 -7.12 -12.45 16.01
CA GLY A 669 -7.52 -11.16 16.56
C GLY A 669 -6.59 -10.05 16.10
N ASN A 670 -7.16 -8.91 15.66
CA ASN A 670 -6.35 -7.73 15.32
C ASN A 670 -5.61 -7.24 16.57
N PRO A 671 -4.26 -7.28 16.58
CA PRO A 671 -3.47 -6.98 17.78
C PRO A 671 -3.26 -5.48 18.00
N TYR A 672 -3.76 -4.59 17.14
CA TYR A 672 -3.41 -3.17 17.15
C TYR A 672 -4.56 -2.27 17.67
N PRO A 673 -4.24 -1.10 18.25
CA PRO A 673 -5.21 -0.05 18.57
C PRO A 673 -5.56 0.79 17.31
N GLY A 674 -5.87 0.10 16.23
CA GLY A 674 -6.28 0.63 14.94
C GLY A 674 -6.69 -0.52 14.00
N ALA A 675 -7.31 -0.19 12.88
CA ALA A 675 -7.68 -1.18 11.88
C ALA A 675 -6.47 -1.68 11.09
N ILE A 676 -6.56 -2.92 10.62
CA ILE A 676 -5.65 -3.49 9.63
C ILE A 676 -6.38 -3.70 8.30
N ASN A 677 -5.68 -3.53 7.19
CA ASN A 677 -6.17 -3.88 5.87
C ASN A 677 -6.07 -5.39 5.66
N PHE A 678 -7.20 -6.05 5.40
CA PHE A 678 -7.24 -7.51 5.28
C PHE A 678 -6.51 -8.02 4.03
N GLN A 679 -6.52 -7.26 2.93
CA GLN A 679 -5.77 -7.65 1.72
C GLN A 679 -4.26 -7.68 2.00
N ASN A 680 -3.73 -6.69 2.72
CA ASN A 680 -2.31 -6.71 3.12
C ASN A 680 -2.02 -7.89 4.06
N PHE A 681 -2.88 -8.13 5.05
CA PHE A 681 -2.76 -9.30 5.94
C PHE A 681 -2.80 -10.63 5.17
N TYR A 682 -3.70 -10.77 4.20
CA TYR A 682 -3.78 -11.96 3.36
C TYR A 682 -2.54 -12.13 2.50
N ASN A 683 -2.06 -11.08 1.83
CA ASN A 683 -0.88 -11.15 0.97
C ASN A 683 0.38 -11.60 1.73
N ASP A 684 0.56 -11.12 2.96
CA ASP A 684 1.68 -11.52 3.84
C ASP A 684 1.56 -12.96 4.36
N ASN A 685 0.38 -13.59 4.22
CA ASN A 685 0.06 -14.91 4.76
C ASN A 685 -0.59 -15.85 3.74
N GLN A 686 -0.51 -15.55 2.44
CA GLN A 686 -1.26 -16.26 1.40
C GLN A 686 -0.85 -17.73 1.30
N ASP A 687 0.38 -18.06 1.67
CA ASP A 687 0.92 -19.43 1.75
C ASP A 687 0.31 -20.25 2.90
N LYS A 688 -0.34 -19.59 3.87
CA LYS A 688 -0.78 -20.18 5.15
C LYS A 688 -2.29 -20.22 5.32
N ILE A 689 -3.02 -19.25 4.76
CA ILE A 689 -4.46 -19.11 4.95
C ILE A 689 -5.21 -18.95 3.65
N TYR A 690 -6.48 -19.36 3.62
CA TYR A 690 -7.40 -19.00 2.54
C TYR A 690 -7.81 -17.54 2.63
N GLY A 691 -8.12 -16.92 1.49
CA GLY A 691 -8.35 -15.47 1.37
C GLY A 691 -9.71 -14.96 1.84
N THR A 692 -10.50 -15.78 2.53
CA THR A 692 -11.80 -15.36 3.08
C THR A 692 -11.75 -15.26 4.60
N VAL A 693 -12.12 -14.08 5.10
CA VAL A 693 -12.34 -13.82 6.52
C VAL A 693 -13.83 -13.88 6.87
N TYR A 694 -14.12 -14.44 8.04
CA TYR A 694 -15.46 -14.56 8.60
C TYR A 694 -15.57 -13.74 9.88
N LEU A 695 -16.45 -12.75 9.86
CA LEU A 695 -16.69 -11.77 10.93
C LEU A 695 -18.02 -12.06 11.62
N TRP A 696 -17.97 -12.33 12.93
CA TRP A 696 -19.16 -12.64 13.71
C TRP A 696 -20.07 -11.42 13.86
N SER A 697 -21.34 -11.58 13.49
CA SER A 697 -22.32 -10.48 13.50
C SER A 697 -23.15 -10.36 14.78
N ALA A 698 -23.26 -11.44 15.56
CA ALA A 698 -24.22 -11.57 16.66
C ALA A 698 -25.69 -11.28 16.25
N ASN A 699 -26.04 -11.46 14.97
CA ASN A 699 -27.37 -11.16 14.44
C ASN A 699 -28.48 -12.03 15.07
N THR A 700 -28.22 -13.33 15.21
CA THR A 700 -29.21 -14.24 15.82
C THR A 700 -29.08 -14.23 17.34
N PRO A 701 -30.17 -14.04 18.10
CA PRO A 701 -30.18 -14.29 19.53
C PRO A 701 -29.87 -15.77 19.86
N TYR A 702 -28.98 -16.00 20.82
CA TYR A 702 -28.77 -17.36 21.33
C TYR A 702 -30.02 -17.86 22.08
N PRO A 703 -30.53 -19.08 21.81
CA PRO A 703 -31.74 -19.61 22.47
C PRO A 703 -31.59 -19.89 23.97
N GLY A 704 -30.38 -19.79 24.54
CA GLY A 704 -30.12 -20.01 25.97
C GLY A 704 -29.77 -21.45 26.35
N MET A 705 -30.04 -22.41 25.46
CA MET A 705 -29.66 -23.82 25.60
C MET A 705 -29.48 -24.49 24.24
N GLY A 706 -28.58 -25.46 24.15
CA GLY A 706 -28.31 -26.20 22.91
C GLY A 706 -27.51 -25.39 21.89
N LEU A 707 -27.58 -25.81 20.63
CA LEU A 707 -26.85 -25.19 19.52
C LEU A 707 -27.43 -23.81 19.16
N TYR A 708 -26.56 -22.95 18.64
CA TYR A 708 -27.01 -21.75 17.95
C TYR A 708 -27.95 -22.15 16.80
N GLN A 709 -29.15 -21.57 16.78
CA GLN A 709 -30.18 -21.91 15.80
C GLN A 709 -29.89 -21.32 14.40
N GLN A 710 -29.02 -20.31 14.33
CA GLN A 710 -28.46 -19.66 13.14
C GLN A 710 -27.09 -19.08 13.54
N ALA A 711 -26.02 -19.43 12.82
CA ALA A 711 -24.70 -18.83 13.00
C ALA A 711 -24.40 -18.03 11.73
N ASP A 712 -24.30 -16.71 11.86
CA ASP A 712 -24.23 -15.79 10.73
C ASP A 712 -22.93 -14.98 10.78
N TYR A 713 -21.98 -15.37 9.94
CA TYR A 713 -20.77 -14.60 9.69
C TYR A 713 -20.99 -13.70 8.47
N ALA A 714 -20.66 -12.42 8.61
CA ALA A 714 -20.38 -11.59 7.45
C ALA A 714 -19.02 -12.06 6.89
N SER A 715 -18.91 -12.18 5.57
CA SER A 715 -17.72 -12.74 4.93
C SER A 715 -17.06 -11.72 4.02
N PHE A 716 -15.74 -11.75 3.89
CA PHE A 716 -14.99 -10.84 3.01
C PHE A 716 -13.77 -11.53 2.41
N ASN A 717 -13.49 -11.24 1.15
CA ASN A 717 -12.24 -11.58 0.47
C ASN A 717 -11.90 -10.50 -0.57
N LEU A 718 -10.96 -10.76 -1.48
CA LEU A 718 -10.53 -9.77 -2.48
C LEU A 718 -11.64 -9.42 -3.50
N THR A 719 -12.66 -10.26 -3.65
CA THR A 719 -13.85 -10.00 -4.48
C THR A 719 -14.78 -8.98 -3.83
N GLY A 720 -14.99 -9.10 -2.52
CA GLY A 720 -15.78 -8.16 -1.75
C GLY A 720 -16.39 -8.78 -0.50
N GLY A 721 -17.29 -8.01 0.12
CA GLY A 721 -17.99 -8.41 1.33
C GLY A 721 -19.40 -8.90 1.05
N VAL A 722 -19.85 -9.88 1.83
CA VAL A 722 -21.24 -10.30 1.94
C VAL A 722 -21.68 -10.11 3.39
N GLY A 723 -22.83 -9.46 3.56
CA GLY A 723 -23.38 -9.12 4.86
C GLY A 723 -24.26 -10.24 5.41
N VAL A 724 -24.81 -9.99 6.60
CA VAL A 724 -25.86 -10.80 7.19
C VAL A 724 -27.13 -9.94 7.33
N PRO A 725 -28.32 -10.53 7.46
CA PRO A 725 -29.55 -9.79 7.75
C PRO A 725 -29.40 -8.83 8.92
N GLY A 726 -30.11 -7.70 8.87
CA GLY A 726 -30.19 -6.80 10.00
C GLY A 726 -31.19 -7.31 11.04
N ALA A 727 -30.80 -7.35 12.32
CA ALA A 727 -31.73 -7.58 13.42
C ALA A 727 -32.31 -6.25 13.95
N SER A 728 -33.55 -6.24 14.40
CA SER A 728 -34.14 -5.04 15.03
C SER A 728 -33.56 -4.74 16.42
N SER A 729 -32.92 -5.72 17.07
CA SER A 729 -32.45 -5.65 18.47
C SER A 729 -30.93 -5.59 18.67
N GLN A 730 -30.14 -5.81 17.63
CA GLN A 730 -28.67 -5.74 17.69
C GLN A 730 -28.16 -4.59 16.82
N SER A 731 -26.89 -4.23 16.92
CA SER A 731 -26.21 -3.40 15.91
C SER A 731 -24.68 -3.60 15.99
N PRO A 732 -23.92 -3.39 14.90
CA PRO A 732 -24.33 -2.94 13.56
C PRO A 732 -25.18 -4.00 12.79
N ASN A 733 -26.14 -3.58 11.94
CA ASN A 733 -27.13 -4.47 11.28
C ASN A 733 -27.10 -4.39 9.76
N GLY A 734 -27.07 -5.52 9.06
CA GLY A 734 -27.37 -5.53 7.61
C GLY A 734 -26.23 -5.01 6.74
N LEU A 735 -24.97 -5.16 7.19
CA LEU A 735 -23.89 -4.39 6.60
C LEU A 735 -22.80 -5.28 5.97
N LEU A 736 -22.14 -4.72 4.95
CA LEU A 736 -21.15 -5.38 4.10
C LEU A 736 -19.70 -5.09 4.51
N PRO A 737 -18.88 -6.09 4.87
CA PRO A 737 -17.50 -5.86 5.26
C PRO A 737 -16.74 -5.00 4.23
N ASN A 738 -15.98 -4.03 4.72
CA ASN A 738 -15.33 -3.00 3.89
C ASN A 738 -13.85 -3.27 3.59
N GLY A 739 -13.36 -4.47 3.91
CA GLY A 739 -11.97 -4.89 3.67
C GLY A 739 -10.97 -4.58 4.77
N TYR A 740 -11.44 -4.06 5.91
CA TYR A 740 -10.62 -3.86 7.10
C TYR A 740 -11.06 -4.80 8.24
N ILE A 741 -10.13 -5.09 9.15
CA ILE A 741 -10.43 -5.71 10.45
C ILE A 741 -10.26 -4.64 11.51
N ALA A 742 -11.33 -4.34 12.25
CA ALA A 742 -11.33 -3.27 13.24
C ALA A 742 -10.41 -3.59 14.44
N SER A 743 -9.98 -2.55 15.16
CA SER A 743 -9.21 -2.65 16.39
C SER A 743 -9.94 -3.52 17.42
N ALA A 744 -9.19 -4.36 18.12
CA ALA A 744 -9.71 -5.32 19.10
C ALA A 744 -10.78 -6.30 18.57
N GLN A 745 -10.93 -6.46 17.25
CA GLN A 745 -11.89 -7.39 16.66
C GLN A 745 -11.25 -8.78 16.48
N GLY A 746 -11.98 -9.82 16.92
CA GLY A 746 -11.67 -11.20 16.58
C GLY A 746 -12.32 -11.60 15.25
N PHE A 747 -11.63 -12.44 14.47
CA PHE A 747 -12.10 -12.91 13.17
C PHE A 747 -11.64 -14.34 12.89
N MET A 748 -12.46 -15.08 12.14
CA MET A 748 -12.16 -16.46 11.77
C MET A 748 -11.53 -16.52 10.38
N VAL A 749 -10.49 -17.31 10.24
CA VAL A 749 -9.86 -17.68 8.95
C VAL A 749 -9.70 -19.18 8.86
N ARG A 750 -9.43 -19.68 7.66
CA ARG A 750 -9.11 -21.09 7.41
C ARG A 750 -7.63 -21.25 7.11
N ALA A 751 -6.98 -22.19 7.79
CA ALA A 751 -5.61 -22.57 7.53
C ALA A 751 -5.53 -23.47 6.28
N LYS A 752 -4.44 -23.33 5.53
CA LYS A 752 -4.01 -24.26 4.47
C LYS A 752 -2.97 -25.25 4.97
N VAL A 753 -2.22 -24.82 5.98
CA VAL A 753 -1.06 -25.51 6.54
C VAL A 753 -0.92 -25.09 7.99
N SER A 754 -0.45 -26.02 8.84
CA SER A 754 -0.10 -25.71 10.22
C SER A 754 1.14 -24.81 10.26
N GLY A 755 1.10 -23.75 11.07
CA GLY A 755 2.21 -22.80 11.10
C GLY A 755 1.86 -21.52 11.87
N THR A 756 2.42 -20.41 11.40
CA THR A 756 2.32 -19.13 12.10
C THR A 756 2.02 -18.00 11.12
N VAL A 757 0.90 -17.32 11.34
CA VAL A 757 0.54 -16.11 10.59
C VAL A 757 1.22 -14.88 11.18
N LEU A 758 1.56 -13.94 10.31
CA LEU A 758 2.22 -12.67 10.62
C LEU A 758 1.21 -11.53 10.57
N PHE A 759 1.04 -10.86 11.70
CA PHE A 759 0.49 -9.52 11.77
C PHE A 759 1.64 -8.53 11.63
N ALA A 760 1.93 -8.05 10.42
CA ALA A 760 2.96 -7.05 10.19
C ALA A 760 2.45 -5.65 10.52
N ASN A 761 3.31 -4.79 11.05
CA ASN A 761 2.94 -3.42 11.41
C ASN A 761 2.53 -2.59 10.18
N SER A 762 3.06 -2.94 8.99
CA SER A 762 2.72 -2.38 7.68
C SER A 762 1.26 -2.64 7.24
N GLN A 763 0.56 -3.58 7.88
CA GLN A 763 -0.84 -3.88 7.57
C GLN A 763 -1.81 -2.87 8.19
N ARG A 764 -1.35 -2.06 9.16
CA ARG A 764 -2.15 -1.02 9.81
C ARG A 764 -2.47 0.10 8.84
N THR A 765 -3.66 0.69 8.97
CA THR A 765 -4.09 1.77 8.10
C THR A 765 -4.55 3.00 8.87
N LYS A 766 -4.41 4.17 8.24
CA LYS A 766 -5.04 5.43 8.65
C LYS A 766 -6.23 5.81 7.77
N ASP A 767 -6.68 4.90 6.90
CA ASP A 767 -7.81 5.14 6.00
C ASP A 767 -9.07 5.44 6.81
N ILE A 768 -9.92 6.32 6.28
CA ILE A 768 -11.21 6.66 6.87
C ILE A 768 -12.25 6.50 5.76
N PRO A 769 -13.27 5.63 5.90
CA PRO A 769 -13.57 4.75 7.03
C PRO A 769 -12.79 3.42 7.01
N SER A 770 -12.09 3.06 8.09
CA SER A 770 -11.44 1.73 8.25
C SER A 770 -11.78 1.01 9.55
N ASN A 771 -11.79 1.73 10.68
CA ASN A 771 -11.98 1.15 12.01
C ASN A 771 -13.43 1.25 12.54
N ASN A 772 -14.36 1.65 11.68
CA ASN A 772 -15.71 2.05 12.08
C ASN A 772 -16.84 1.09 11.67
N GLN A 773 -16.56 0.08 10.82
CA GLN A 773 -17.49 -0.61 9.91
C GLN A 773 -18.97 -0.24 10.13
N PHE A 774 -19.64 0.46 9.22
CA PHE A 774 -19.84 0.05 7.83
C PHE A 774 -20.37 1.21 6.97
N TYR A 775 -19.53 1.87 6.16
CA TYR A 775 -19.93 2.61 4.94
C TYR A 775 -18.73 2.75 4.00
N ARG A 776 -19.02 3.04 2.73
CA ARG A 776 -18.15 2.90 1.55
C ARG A 776 -16.80 3.61 1.69
N GLY A 777 -15.71 2.87 1.47
CA GLY A 777 -14.46 3.45 0.98
C GLY A 777 -14.58 3.76 -0.52
N VAL A 778 -13.78 4.70 -1.01
CA VAL A 778 -13.70 5.11 -2.41
C VAL A 778 -13.26 3.89 -3.24
N SER A 779 -14.21 3.27 -3.95
CA SER A 779 -13.97 2.04 -4.70
C SER A 779 -13.34 2.42 -6.04
N GLN A 780 -12.21 1.80 -6.38
CA GLN A 780 -11.99 1.43 -7.79
C GLN A 780 -13.27 0.74 -8.27
N GLU A 781 -13.82 1.12 -9.42
CA GLU A 781 -14.98 0.42 -9.96
C GLU A 781 -14.62 -1.06 -10.13
N LYS A 782 -15.34 -1.94 -9.43
CA LYS A 782 -15.26 -3.39 -9.59
C LYS A 782 -16.54 -3.86 -10.27
N ASP A 783 -16.41 -4.81 -11.19
CA ASP A 783 -17.53 -5.40 -11.90
C ASP A 783 -18.15 -6.51 -11.06
N ARG A 784 -19.19 -6.20 -10.27
CA ARG A 784 -19.79 -7.19 -9.37
C ARG A 784 -21.23 -6.87 -9.02
N PHE A 785 -21.95 -7.89 -8.57
CA PHE A 785 -23.33 -7.77 -8.11
C PHE A 785 -23.65 -8.75 -6.98
N TRP A 786 -24.69 -8.41 -6.22
CA TRP A 786 -25.17 -9.20 -5.10
C TRP A 786 -26.59 -9.68 -5.40
N LEU A 787 -26.77 -10.99 -5.33
CA LEU A 787 -28.08 -11.61 -5.35
C LEU A 787 -28.52 -11.93 -3.92
N ARG A 788 -29.81 -11.83 -3.66
CA ARG A 788 -30.40 -12.12 -2.35
C ARG A 788 -31.52 -13.14 -2.51
N LEU A 789 -31.51 -14.15 -1.65
CA LEU A 789 -32.65 -15.04 -1.46
C LEU A 789 -33.38 -14.67 -0.16
N LEU A 790 -34.66 -14.35 -0.25
CA LEU A 790 -35.51 -13.88 0.85
C LEU A 790 -36.68 -14.84 1.09
N ASP A 791 -37.00 -15.13 2.35
CA ASP A 791 -38.22 -15.82 2.74
C ASP A 791 -39.37 -14.85 3.09
N SER A 792 -40.59 -15.37 3.16
CA SER A 792 -41.78 -14.57 3.52
C SER A 792 -41.74 -13.92 4.91
N ASN A 793 -40.80 -14.31 5.78
CA ASN A 793 -40.63 -13.76 7.14
C ASN A 793 -39.54 -12.67 7.18
N GLY A 794 -38.98 -12.28 6.03
CA GLY A 794 -37.94 -11.26 5.94
C GLY A 794 -36.52 -11.77 6.19
N LYS A 795 -36.31 -13.09 6.33
CA LYS A 795 -34.96 -13.67 6.49
C LYS A 795 -34.33 -13.86 5.13
N TYR A 796 -33.06 -13.50 5.00
CA TYR A 796 -32.35 -13.62 3.74
C TYR A 796 -30.92 -14.14 3.89
N ASN A 797 -30.37 -14.58 2.76
CA ASN A 797 -28.94 -14.78 2.57
C ASN A 797 -28.50 -14.11 1.26
N GLU A 798 -27.30 -13.55 1.24
CA GLU A 798 -26.75 -12.83 0.09
C GLU A 798 -25.60 -13.60 -0.53
N LEU A 799 -25.51 -13.55 -1.86
CA LEU A 799 -24.45 -14.12 -2.67
C LEU A 799 -23.78 -12.98 -3.46
N LEU A 800 -22.45 -12.91 -3.43
CA LEU A 800 -21.66 -11.98 -4.26
C LEU A 800 -21.05 -12.73 -5.45
N ILE A 801 -21.29 -12.21 -6.65
CA ILE A 801 -20.58 -12.61 -7.87
C ILE A 801 -19.80 -11.41 -8.39
N GLY A 802 -18.49 -11.55 -8.56
CA GLY A 802 -17.62 -10.49 -9.09
C GLY A 802 -16.73 -10.98 -10.21
N TYR A 803 -16.57 -10.15 -11.23
CA TYR A 803 -15.67 -10.33 -12.36
C TYR A 803 -14.43 -9.48 -12.14
N ILE A 804 -13.29 -10.14 -12.04
CA ILE A 804 -12.02 -9.59 -11.59
C ILE A 804 -10.97 -10.14 -12.53
N LYS A 805 -10.19 -9.25 -13.14
CA LYS A 805 -9.19 -9.62 -14.14
C LYS A 805 -8.15 -10.60 -13.60
N GLU A 806 -7.83 -10.51 -12.32
CA GLU A 806 -6.87 -11.36 -11.62
C GLU A 806 -7.44 -12.71 -11.18
N ALA A 807 -8.76 -12.93 -11.24
CA ALA A 807 -9.40 -14.20 -10.92
C ALA A 807 -9.53 -15.09 -12.16
N THR A 808 -9.86 -16.35 -11.94
CA THR A 808 -10.16 -17.35 -12.97
C THR A 808 -11.61 -17.83 -12.84
N ASN A 809 -12.02 -18.76 -13.69
CA ASN A 809 -13.34 -19.40 -13.56
C ASN A 809 -13.29 -20.72 -12.78
N ASP A 810 -12.08 -21.16 -12.38
CA ASP A 810 -11.85 -22.27 -11.45
C ASP A 810 -11.82 -21.74 -10.01
N PHE A 811 -11.67 -22.63 -9.01
CA PHE A 811 -11.68 -22.20 -7.62
C PHE A 811 -10.43 -21.38 -7.27
N ASP A 812 -10.64 -20.12 -6.92
CA ASP A 812 -9.62 -19.16 -6.55
C ASP A 812 -9.70 -18.82 -5.07
N GLU A 813 -8.82 -19.39 -4.27
CA GLU A 813 -8.76 -19.21 -2.82
C GLU A 813 -8.70 -17.76 -2.30
N ALA A 814 -8.25 -16.80 -3.13
CA ALA A 814 -8.19 -15.38 -2.83
C ALA A 814 -9.52 -14.65 -3.08
N TYR A 815 -10.32 -15.16 -4.02
CA TYR A 815 -11.49 -14.51 -4.60
C TYR A 815 -12.80 -15.27 -4.35
N ASP A 816 -12.70 -16.54 -3.98
CA ASP A 816 -13.81 -17.43 -3.64
C ASP A 816 -13.92 -17.67 -2.14
N GLY A 817 -15.14 -17.50 -1.64
CA GLY A 817 -15.49 -17.63 -0.23
C GLY A 817 -16.55 -18.70 -0.02
N PRO A 818 -16.19 -19.89 0.48
CA PRO A 818 -17.16 -20.91 0.87
C PRO A 818 -18.06 -20.43 2.00
N ILE A 819 -19.30 -20.93 2.01
CA ILE A 819 -20.26 -20.61 3.06
C ILE A 819 -19.77 -21.13 4.42
N ASN A 820 -19.74 -20.24 5.41
CA ASN A 820 -19.58 -20.61 6.81
C ASN A 820 -20.82 -20.17 7.60
N SER A 821 -21.91 -20.93 7.46
CA SER A 821 -23.17 -20.59 8.12
C SER A 821 -23.98 -21.82 8.51
N LEU A 822 -24.59 -21.74 9.69
CA LEU A 822 -25.61 -22.67 10.19
C LEU A 822 -27.04 -22.14 9.92
N SER A 823 -27.18 -21.09 9.11
CA SER A 823 -28.48 -20.52 8.77
C SER A 823 -29.38 -21.56 8.09
N ARG A 824 -30.69 -21.44 8.36
CA ARG A 824 -31.73 -22.25 7.73
C ARG A 824 -32.01 -21.85 6.28
N ILE A 825 -31.54 -20.68 5.85
CA ILE A 825 -31.59 -20.20 4.46
C ILE A 825 -30.16 -19.95 4.00
N LYS A 826 -29.76 -20.63 2.93
CA LYS A 826 -28.44 -20.52 2.32
C LYS A 826 -28.63 -20.30 0.83
N PHE A 827 -27.91 -19.35 0.26
CA PHE A 827 -27.95 -19.04 -1.16
C PHE A 827 -26.52 -18.88 -1.64
N TYR A 828 -26.15 -19.62 -2.68
CA TYR A 828 -24.76 -19.78 -3.05
C TYR A 828 -24.61 -20.10 -4.53
N SER A 829 -23.46 -19.78 -5.09
CA SER A 829 -23.05 -20.34 -6.37
C SER A 829 -22.38 -21.70 -6.16
N VAL A 830 -22.39 -22.51 -7.22
CA VAL A 830 -21.83 -23.85 -7.23
C VAL A 830 -20.66 -23.91 -8.20
N LEU A 831 -19.50 -24.33 -7.73
CA LEU A 831 -18.29 -24.51 -8.52
C LEU A 831 -17.66 -25.87 -8.21
N GLY A 832 -17.87 -26.85 -9.09
CA GLY A 832 -17.52 -28.25 -8.80
C GLY A 832 -18.26 -28.74 -7.55
N ASN A 833 -17.52 -29.10 -6.49
CA ASN A 833 -18.08 -29.51 -5.20
C ASN A 833 -18.22 -28.35 -4.19
N GLU A 834 -17.76 -27.15 -4.55
CA GLU A 834 -17.77 -25.99 -3.66
C GLU A 834 -19.09 -25.23 -3.67
N LYS A 835 -19.49 -24.75 -2.47
CA LYS A 835 -20.66 -23.89 -2.26
C LYS A 835 -20.18 -22.52 -1.80
N LEU A 836 -20.26 -21.54 -2.68
CA LEU A 836 -19.62 -20.24 -2.52
C LEU A 836 -20.64 -19.15 -2.19
N ILE A 837 -20.37 -18.38 -1.12
CA ILE A 837 -21.11 -17.16 -0.77
C ILE A 837 -20.53 -15.92 -1.47
N ILE A 838 -19.24 -16.00 -1.82
CA ILE A 838 -18.55 -15.04 -2.66
C ILE A 838 -17.88 -15.84 -3.77
N GLN A 839 -18.14 -15.50 -5.03
CA GLN A 839 -17.45 -16.09 -6.17
C GLN A 839 -16.77 -14.99 -6.99
N GLY A 840 -15.45 -15.10 -7.11
CA GLY A 840 -14.67 -14.38 -8.09
C GLY A 840 -14.68 -15.14 -9.41
N ARG A 841 -14.75 -14.40 -10.51
CA ARG A 841 -14.65 -14.92 -11.87
C ARG A 841 -13.65 -14.06 -12.63
N GLY A 842 -13.09 -14.59 -13.71
CA GLY A 842 -12.15 -13.86 -14.55
C GLY A 842 -12.77 -12.64 -15.25
N GLU A 843 -12.11 -12.12 -16.27
CA GLU A 843 -12.63 -11.00 -17.06
C GLU A 843 -14.04 -11.30 -17.61
N PHE A 844 -14.94 -10.31 -17.53
CA PHE A 844 -16.32 -10.50 -17.93
C PHE A 844 -16.47 -10.80 -19.41
N VAL A 845 -17.27 -11.82 -19.72
CA VAL A 845 -17.75 -12.12 -21.07
C VAL A 845 -19.25 -12.36 -21.03
N GLU A 846 -19.98 -11.79 -22.00
CA GLU A 846 -21.45 -11.85 -22.05
C GLU A 846 -22.03 -13.27 -22.21
N THR A 847 -21.20 -14.23 -22.61
CA THR A 847 -21.56 -15.65 -22.76
C THR A 847 -21.37 -16.47 -21.48
N ASP A 848 -20.84 -15.87 -20.41
CA ASP A 848 -20.59 -16.58 -19.16
C ASP A 848 -21.88 -16.98 -18.46
N LYS A 849 -21.80 -18.03 -17.64
CA LYS A 849 -22.92 -18.63 -16.92
C LYS A 849 -22.52 -18.99 -15.50
N VAL A 850 -23.37 -18.68 -14.52
CA VAL A 850 -23.11 -18.98 -13.11
C VAL A 850 -24.24 -19.82 -12.53
N LEU A 851 -23.93 -21.06 -12.16
CA LEU A 851 -24.88 -21.93 -11.47
C LEU A 851 -25.12 -21.42 -10.05
N VAL A 852 -26.37 -21.12 -9.70
CA VAL A 852 -26.77 -20.69 -8.36
C VAL A 852 -27.76 -21.67 -7.78
N ASN A 853 -27.62 -21.95 -6.49
CA ASN A 853 -28.45 -22.92 -5.79
C ASN A 853 -28.72 -22.42 -4.36
N TYR A 854 -29.66 -23.06 -3.69
CA TYR A 854 -30.09 -22.68 -2.36
C TYR A 854 -30.35 -23.91 -1.49
N SER A 855 -30.33 -23.70 -0.18
CA SER A 855 -30.74 -24.70 0.81
C SER A 855 -31.63 -24.05 1.84
N ILE A 856 -32.82 -24.62 2.05
CA ILE A 856 -33.79 -24.15 3.02
C ILE A 856 -34.29 -25.28 3.91
N THR A 857 -34.45 -25.03 5.21
CA THR A 857 -35.04 -25.98 6.16
C THR A 857 -36.52 -25.66 6.41
N ASN A 858 -37.41 -26.62 6.16
CA ASN A 858 -38.88 -26.52 6.29
C ASN A 858 -39.53 -25.40 5.44
N PRO A 859 -39.39 -25.43 4.11
CA PRO A 859 -40.05 -24.44 3.25
C PRO A 859 -41.57 -24.65 3.27
N THR A 860 -42.31 -23.63 3.72
CA THR A 860 -43.79 -23.59 3.61
C THR A 860 -44.28 -22.29 2.98
N SER A 861 -43.36 -21.45 2.49
CA SER A 861 -43.67 -20.13 1.97
C SER A 861 -42.90 -19.84 0.68
N MET A 862 -43.41 -18.86 -0.06
CA MET A 862 -42.80 -18.35 -1.29
C MET A 862 -41.42 -17.73 -0.99
N LEU A 863 -40.47 -17.99 -1.88
CA LEU A 863 -39.12 -17.43 -1.86
C LEU A 863 -38.97 -16.39 -2.97
N THR A 864 -38.10 -15.41 -2.71
CA THR A 864 -37.79 -14.33 -3.65
C THR A 864 -36.30 -14.27 -3.92
N ILE A 865 -35.90 -14.30 -5.19
CA ILE A 865 -34.53 -13.97 -5.65
C ILE A 865 -34.54 -12.55 -6.19
N SER A 866 -33.68 -11.69 -5.65
CA SER A 866 -33.57 -10.29 -6.05
C SER A 866 -32.13 -9.84 -6.30
N LEU A 867 -31.98 -8.84 -7.15
CA LEU A 867 -30.71 -8.14 -7.39
C LEU A 867 -30.57 -6.97 -6.41
N ASN A 868 -29.84 -7.19 -5.31
CA ASN A 868 -29.80 -6.23 -4.20
C ASN A 868 -28.82 -5.06 -4.46
N LYS A 869 -27.69 -5.31 -5.11
CA LYS A 869 -26.66 -4.32 -5.39
C LYS A 869 -25.88 -4.68 -6.64
N LYS A 870 -25.42 -3.68 -7.38
CA LYS A 870 -24.56 -3.83 -8.56
C LYS A 870 -23.56 -2.66 -8.69
N GLU A 871 -22.41 -2.94 -9.26
CA GLU A 871 -21.29 -2.01 -9.48
C GLU A 871 -20.65 -2.30 -10.85
N GLY A 872 -19.92 -1.32 -11.40
CA GLY A 872 -19.20 -1.47 -12.66
C GLY A 872 -20.11 -1.69 -13.88
N ILE A 873 -19.70 -2.59 -14.78
CA ILE A 873 -20.44 -2.93 -16.02
C ILE A 873 -21.91 -3.34 -15.77
N PHE A 874 -22.22 -3.91 -14.59
CA PHE A 874 -23.57 -4.35 -14.25
C PHE A 874 -24.55 -3.21 -14.00
N ASN A 875 -24.07 -1.96 -13.97
CA ASN A 875 -24.93 -0.79 -14.05
C ASN A 875 -25.74 -0.78 -15.36
N THR A 876 -25.15 -1.22 -16.47
CA THR A 876 -25.78 -1.27 -17.80
C THR A 876 -26.03 -2.69 -18.31
N GLN A 877 -25.16 -3.64 -18.00
CA GLN A 877 -25.29 -5.04 -18.38
C GLN A 877 -26.52 -5.68 -17.72
N LYS A 878 -27.33 -6.37 -18.52
CA LYS A 878 -28.48 -7.15 -18.05
C LYS A 878 -28.05 -8.43 -17.36
N ILE A 879 -28.82 -8.84 -16.35
CA ILE A 879 -28.59 -10.04 -15.56
C ILE A 879 -29.90 -10.82 -15.57
N TYR A 880 -29.87 -12.02 -16.15
CA TYR A 880 -31.03 -12.90 -16.25
C TYR A 880 -30.88 -14.10 -15.34
N LEU A 881 -31.98 -14.52 -14.72
CA LEU A 881 -32.12 -15.81 -14.05
C LEU A 881 -32.78 -16.78 -15.01
N PHE A 882 -32.07 -17.84 -15.42
CA PHE A 882 -32.64 -18.95 -16.15
C PHE A 882 -33.17 -19.99 -15.17
N ASP A 883 -34.49 -20.14 -15.11
CA ASP A 883 -35.16 -21.24 -14.43
C ASP A 883 -35.25 -22.44 -15.38
N LYS A 884 -34.36 -23.40 -15.21
CA LYS A 884 -34.28 -24.63 -16.02
C LYS A 884 -35.47 -25.55 -15.84
N LYS A 885 -36.22 -25.43 -14.74
CA LYS A 885 -37.46 -26.22 -14.55
C LYS A 885 -38.58 -25.70 -15.44
N LEU A 886 -38.74 -24.38 -15.48
CA LEU A 886 -39.78 -23.73 -16.28
C LEU A 886 -39.34 -23.45 -17.71
N ASN A 887 -38.05 -23.65 -18.01
CA ASN A 887 -37.40 -23.22 -19.24
C ASN A 887 -37.67 -21.72 -19.52
N PHE A 888 -37.49 -20.89 -18.49
CA PHE A 888 -37.90 -19.48 -18.50
C PHE A 888 -36.74 -18.57 -18.07
N TYR A 889 -36.55 -17.47 -18.80
CA TYR A 889 -35.57 -16.44 -18.47
C TYR A 889 -36.26 -15.22 -17.83
N HIS A 890 -35.84 -14.85 -16.64
CA HIS A 890 -36.33 -13.68 -15.91
C HIS A 890 -35.27 -12.59 -15.85
N ASP A 891 -35.59 -11.35 -16.22
CA ASP A 891 -34.67 -10.20 -16.14
C ASP A 891 -34.64 -9.63 -14.70
N LEU A 892 -33.63 -10.03 -13.92
CA LEU A 892 -33.44 -9.57 -12.54
C LEU A 892 -33.10 -8.07 -12.44
N THR A 893 -32.81 -7.41 -13.57
CA THR A 893 -32.61 -5.95 -13.58
C THR A 893 -33.92 -5.16 -13.64
N GLN A 894 -35.04 -5.82 -13.94
CA GLN A 894 -36.36 -5.20 -14.02
C GLN A 894 -37.21 -5.45 -12.76
N SER A 895 -37.21 -6.69 -12.26
CA SER A 895 -38.01 -7.08 -11.10
C SER A 895 -37.48 -8.33 -10.40
N ASP A 896 -37.95 -8.54 -9.18
CA ASP A 896 -37.65 -9.73 -8.38
C ASP A 896 -38.31 -10.99 -8.95
N TYR A 897 -37.70 -12.15 -8.71
CA TYR A 897 -38.21 -13.45 -9.14
C TYR A 897 -38.82 -14.22 -7.96
N PHE A 898 -40.04 -14.76 -8.12
CA PHE A 898 -40.79 -15.45 -7.08
C PHE A 898 -41.00 -16.93 -7.40
N PHE A 899 -40.77 -17.81 -6.42
CA PHE A 899 -40.97 -19.24 -6.61
C PHE A 899 -41.27 -19.97 -5.30
N TYR A 900 -41.80 -21.19 -5.42
CA TYR A 900 -41.91 -22.14 -4.31
C TYR A 900 -40.81 -23.19 -4.42
N GLU A 901 -40.30 -23.62 -3.27
CA GLU A 901 -39.43 -24.78 -3.19
C GLU A 901 -40.22 -26.05 -3.54
N ASP A 902 -39.59 -26.94 -4.31
CA ASP A 902 -40.21 -28.16 -4.82
C ASP A 902 -39.22 -29.34 -4.98
N GLY A 903 -38.04 -29.26 -4.36
CA GLY A 903 -36.99 -30.27 -4.42
C GLY A 903 -36.10 -30.25 -5.67
N THR A 904 -36.35 -29.40 -6.66
CA THR A 904 -35.57 -29.38 -7.91
C THR A 904 -34.12 -28.96 -7.68
N GLN A 905 -33.17 -29.82 -8.03
CA GLN A 905 -31.74 -29.53 -7.94
C GLN A 905 -31.27 -28.69 -9.13
N ASP A 906 -30.27 -27.83 -8.88
CA ASP A 906 -29.59 -27.02 -9.90
C ASP A 906 -30.54 -26.23 -10.80
N ARG A 907 -31.68 -25.78 -10.26
CA ARG A 907 -32.77 -25.14 -11.00
C ARG A 907 -32.37 -23.82 -11.67
N PHE A 908 -31.46 -23.08 -11.07
CA PHE A 908 -31.23 -21.68 -11.42
C PHE A 908 -29.81 -21.42 -11.95
N GLU A 909 -29.72 -20.68 -13.06
CA GLU A 909 -28.45 -20.26 -13.66
C GLU A 909 -28.51 -18.76 -13.98
N ILE A 910 -27.45 -18.03 -13.70
CA ILE A 910 -27.32 -16.62 -14.09
C ILE A 910 -26.68 -16.54 -15.47
N VAL A 911 -27.31 -15.79 -16.38
CA VAL A 911 -26.81 -15.54 -17.75
C VAL A 911 -26.91 -14.06 -18.08
N TYR A 912 -26.06 -13.59 -19.00
CA TYR A 912 -25.96 -12.14 -19.33
C TYR A 912 -26.43 -11.82 -20.75
N LYS A 913 -26.56 -12.83 -21.60
CA LYS A 913 -27.06 -12.72 -22.96
C LYS A 913 -28.06 -13.84 -23.22
N LEU A 914 -29.15 -13.49 -23.89
CA LEU A 914 -30.09 -14.46 -24.44
C LEU A 914 -29.65 -14.76 -25.88
N ASN A 915 -29.38 -16.02 -26.23
CA ASN A 915 -29.10 -16.34 -27.63
C ASN A 915 -30.37 -16.16 -28.45
N LYS A 916 -30.26 -15.71 -29.70
CA LYS A 916 -31.40 -15.65 -30.64
C LYS A 916 -32.07 -17.02 -30.84
N ASP A 917 -31.34 -18.11 -30.60
CA ASP A 917 -31.83 -19.48 -30.64
C ASP A 917 -32.40 -19.94 -29.27
N ASP A 918 -31.91 -19.40 -28.14
CA ASP A 918 -32.51 -19.62 -26.80
C ASP A 918 -33.86 -18.90 -26.63
N ILE A 919 -34.12 -17.91 -27.49
CA ILE A 919 -35.42 -17.25 -27.66
C ILE A 919 -36.30 -18.03 -28.66
N ASN A 920 -35.75 -19.05 -29.34
CA ASN A 920 -36.37 -19.73 -30.49
C ASN A 920 -36.30 -21.27 -30.48
N GLU A 921 -36.32 -21.94 -29.32
CA GLU A 921 -36.80 -23.33 -29.27
C GLU A 921 -37.94 -23.48 -28.26
N ASN A 922 -39.14 -23.50 -28.84
CA ASN A 922 -40.44 -23.70 -28.22
C ASN A 922 -40.94 -22.55 -27.33
N ILE A 923 -41.26 -21.41 -27.96
CA ILE A 923 -42.69 -21.05 -27.92
C ILE A 923 -43.39 -22.23 -28.60
N SER A 924 -43.67 -23.28 -27.84
CA SER A 924 -44.88 -24.00 -28.16
C SER A 924 -45.95 -22.91 -28.14
N ASP A 925 -46.85 -22.94 -29.11
CA ASP A 925 -48.09 -22.16 -29.10
C ASP A 925 -48.97 -22.46 -27.84
N GLU A 926 -48.39 -23.02 -26.77
CA GLU A 926 -48.92 -23.07 -25.43
C GLU A 926 -48.95 -21.65 -24.87
N THR A 927 -50.10 -21.02 -25.06
CA THR A 927 -50.51 -19.83 -24.31
C THR A 927 -50.21 -20.00 -22.82
N SER A 928 -49.27 -19.21 -22.29
CA SER A 928 -48.88 -19.20 -20.89
C SER A 928 -49.63 -18.08 -20.17
N VAL A 929 -50.33 -18.43 -19.11
CA VAL A 929 -51.09 -17.51 -18.28
C VAL A 929 -50.70 -17.74 -16.83
N ILE A 930 -50.26 -16.68 -16.15
CA ILE A 930 -49.99 -16.66 -14.72
C ILE A 930 -51.05 -15.77 -14.08
N ALA A 931 -51.68 -16.25 -13.01
CA ALA A 931 -52.67 -15.48 -12.29
C ALA A 931 -52.61 -15.75 -10.79
N PHE A 932 -52.86 -14.70 -10.02
CA PHE A 932 -53.00 -14.80 -8.58
C PHE A 932 -54.04 -13.80 -8.07
N LEU A 933 -54.60 -14.11 -6.91
CA LEU A 933 -55.61 -13.32 -6.23
C LEU A 933 -55.12 -13.10 -4.81
N ASN A 934 -54.90 -11.85 -4.42
CA ASN A 934 -54.38 -11.51 -3.09
C ASN A 934 -55.23 -10.40 -2.47
N ASN A 935 -55.87 -10.68 -1.34
CA ASN A 935 -56.76 -9.75 -0.63
C ASN A 935 -57.80 -9.08 -1.56
N GLY A 936 -58.36 -9.86 -2.50
CA GLY A 936 -59.35 -9.39 -3.46
C GLY A 936 -58.79 -8.72 -4.73
N LEU A 937 -57.48 -8.50 -4.86
CA LEU A 937 -56.87 -8.02 -6.11
C LEU A 937 -56.52 -9.21 -7.02
N LEU A 938 -57.26 -9.38 -8.12
CA LEU A 938 -56.95 -10.34 -9.17
C LEU A 938 -55.92 -9.73 -10.13
N SER A 939 -54.78 -10.39 -10.29
CA SER A 939 -53.71 -10.01 -11.22
C SER A 939 -53.45 -11.16 -12.19
N ILE A 940 -53.42 -10.86 -13.48
CA ILE A 940 -53.23 -11.83 -14.56
C ILE A 940 -52.20 -11.28 -15.53
N GLU A 941 -51.24 -12.12 -15.89
CA GLU A 941 -50.25 -11.87 -16.93
C GLU A 941 -50.27 -13.03 -17.91
N SER A 942 -50.24 -12.71 -19.21
CA SER A 942 -50.28 -13.69 -20.29
C SER A 942 -49.31 -13.30 -21.39
N ASN A 943 -48.68 -14.30 -22.01
CA ASN A 943 -47.84 -14.06 -23.20
C ASN A 943 -48.68 -13.72 -24.46
N ILE A 944 -50.00 -13.92 -24.40
CA ILE A 944 -50.95 -13.55 -25.46
C ILE A 944 -52.01 -12.60 -24.88
N ASN A 945 -52.43 -11.61 -25.66
CA ASN A 945 -53.47 -10.67 -25.25
C ASN A 945 -54.70 -11.39 -24.71
N ILE A 946 -55.19 -10.92 -23.56
CA ILE A 946 -56.32 -11.50 -22.87
C ILE A 946 -57.59 -10.92 -23.49
N SER A 947 -58.49 -11.79 -23.96
CA SER A 947 -59.78 -11.39 -24.52
C SER A 947 -60.90 -11.53 -23.50
N LYS A 948 -60.80 -12.49 -22.57
CA LYS A 948 -61.82 -12.72 -21.54
C LYS A 948 -61.27 -13.34 -20.28
N VAL A 949 -61.83 -12.94 -19.14
CA VAL A 949 -61.52 -13.48 -17.81
C VAL A 949 -62.81 -13.93 -17.13
N GLU A 950 -62.85 -15.16 -16.62
CA GLU A 950 -63.99 -15.74 -15.90
C GLU A 950 -63.51 -16.38 -14.60
N LEU A 951 -64.08 -16.01 -13.45
CA LEU A 951 -63.77 -16.58 -12.15
C LEU A 951 -64.96 -17.37 -11.63
N TYR A 952 -64.71 -18.59 -11.15
CA TYR A 952 -65.70 -19.52 -10.62
C TYR A 952 -65.36 -19.92 -9.19
N ASP A 953 -66.38 -20.22 -8.38
CA ASP A 953 -66.16 -20.99 -7.15
C ASP A 953 -65.99 -22.49 -7.45
N VAL A 954 -65.64 -23.27 -6.42
CA VAL A 954 -65.42 -24.71 -6.54
C VAL A 954 -66.67 -25.52 -6.90
N THR A 955 -67.87 -24.92 -6.80
CA THR A 955 -69.13 -25.56 -7.23
C THR A 955 -69.43 -25.30 -8.71
N GLY A 956 -68.61 -24.49 -9.39
CA GLY A 956 -68.78 -24.11 -10.79
C GLY A 956 -69.68 -22.90 -11.00
N LYS A 957 -70.05 -22.17 -9.93
CA LYS A 957 -70.82 -20.93 -10.05
C LYS A 957 -69.90 -19.78 -10.46
N ILE A 958 -70.28 -19.02 -11.49
CA ILE A 958 -69.57 -17.82 -11.93
C ILE A 958 -69.66 -16.73 -10.85
N ILE A 959 -68.50 -16.22 -10.44
CA ILE A 959 -68.33 -15.14 -9.48
C ILE A 959 -68.01 -13.83 -10.18
N PHE A 960 -67.22 -13.87 -11.24
CA PHE A 960 -66.81 -12.69 -12.01
C PHE A 960 -66.60 -13.04 -13.47
N ILE A 961 -66.97 -12.12 -14.37
CA ILE A 961 -66.73 -12.22 -15.82
C ILE A 961 -66.38 -10.85 -16.36
N ASN A 962 -65.38 -10.79 -17.23
CA ASN A 962 -65.00 -9.55 -17.92
C ASN A 962 -64.49 -9.87 -19.33
N GLU A 963 -65.08 -9.20 -20.33
CA GLU A 963 -64.62 -9.23 -21.71
C GLU A 963 -63.79 -7.98 -21.97
N ILE A 964 -62.59 -8.17 -22.51
CA ILE A 964 -61.58 -7.13 -22.64
C ILE A 964 -61.54 -6.70 -24.10
N ASN A 965 -61.99 -5.46 -24.36
CA ASN A 965 -62.07 -4.91 -25.71
C ASN A 965 -60.76 -4.25 -26.21
N ASN A 966 -59.80 -3.99 -25.32
CA ASN A 966 -58.50 -3.42 -25.67
C ASN A 966 -57.40 -4.46 -25.40
N THR A 967 -56.65 -4.83 -26.44
CA THR A 967 -55.55 -5.79 -26.43
C THR A 967 -54.57 -5.52 -25.27
N SER A 968 -54.57 -6.35 -24.22
CA SER A 968 -53.63 -6.24 -23.10
C SER A 968 -53.17 -7.62 -22.65
N GLN A 969 -51.86 -7.78 -22.46
CA GLN A 969 -51.24 -8.95 -21.84
C GLN A 969 -51.39 -8.97 -20.31
N PHE A 970 -51.87 -7.86 -19.73
CA PHE A 970 -52.05 -7.68 -18.28
C PHE A 970 -53.49 -7.34 -17.93
N PHE A 971 -54.01 -7.93 -16.85
CA PHE A 971 -55.32 -7.61 -16.30
C PHE A 971 -55.28 -7.51 -14.78
N HIS A 972 -55.77 -6.39 -14.25
CA HIS A 972 -55.86 -6.13 -12.82
C HIS A 972 -57.27 -5.68 -12.45
N LYS A 973 -57.88 -6.35 -11.46
CA LYS A 973 -59.21 -5.96 -10.97
C LYS A 973 -59.40 -6.33 -9.51
N ASN A 974 -59.91 -5.39 -8.72
CA ASN A 974 -60.43 -5.70 -7.39
C ASN A 974 -61.78 -6.42 -7.49
N ILE A 975 -61.88 -7.60 -6.88
CA ILE A 975 -63.05 -8.46 -6.84
C ILE A 975 -63.35 -8.76 -5.37
N ALA A 976 -64.60 -8.53 -4.95
CA ALA A 976 -65.04 -8.82 -3.59
C ALA A 976 -65.36 -10.31 -3.44
N VAL A 977 -64.39 -11.07 -2.92
CA VAL A 977 -64.50 -12.51 -2.68
C VAL A 977 -63.93 -12.88 -1.31
N SER A 978 -64.49 -13.91 -0.68
CA SER A 978 -64.01 -14.46 0.59
C SER A 978 -62.68 -15.21 0.40
N ASN A 979 -61.98 -15.52 1.50
CA ASN A 979 -60.80 -16.39 1.41
C ASN A 979 -61.26 -17.81 1.03
N GLY A 980 -60.65 -18.37 0.00
CA GLY A 980 -61.13 -19.62 -0.58
C GLY A 980 -60.54 -19.93 -1.95
N VAL A 981 -60.74 -21.17 -2.40
CA VAL A 981 -60.28 -21.65 -3.70
C VAL A 981 -61.25 -21.21 -4.78
N TYR A 982 -60.71 -20.68 -5.87
CA TYR A 982 -61.43 -20.29 -7.07
C TYR A 982 -60.79 -20.92 -8.31
N ILE A 983 -61.58 -21.09 -9.36
CA ILE A 983 -61.11 -21.52 -10.68
C ILE A 983 -61.19 -20.31 -11.61
N LEU A 984 -60.06 -19.88 -12.14
CA LEU A 984 -59.96 -18.79 -13.09
C LEU A 984 -59.79 -19.37 -14.49
N ASN A 985 -60.71 -19.04 -15.40
CA ASN A 985 -60.56 -19.28 -16.82
C ASN A 985 -60.14 -17.98 -17.51
N VAL A 986 -59.03 -18.04 -18.23
CA VAL A 986 -58.51 -16.93 -19.05
C VAL A 986 -58.56 -17.37 -20.50
N VAL A 987 -59.25 -16.58 -21.32
CA VAL A 987 -59.32 -16.74 -22.77
C VAL A 987 -58.41 -15.70 -23.39
N CYS A 988 -57.52 -16.14 -24.25
CA CYS A 988 -56.62 -15.28 -25.00
C CYS A 988 -57.16 -15.02 -26.42
N GLU A 989 -56.68 -13.99 -27.10
CA GLU A 989 -57.13 -13.60 -28.45
C GLU A 989 -56.91 -14.68 -29.50
N ASN A 990 -55.90 -15.54 -29.32
CA ASN A 990 -55.69 -16.70 -30.18
C ASN A 990 -56.71 -17.84 -29.95
N GLY A 991 -57.69 -17.65 -29.07
CA GLY A 991 -58.77 -18.60 -28.78
C GLY A 991 -58.45 -19.65 -27.71
N VAL A 992 -57.20 -19.69 -27.21
CA VAL A 992 -56.79 -20.64 -26.18
C VAL A 992 -57.40 -20.26 -24.82
N LYS A 993 -57.86 -21.27 -24.10
CA LYS A 993 -58.42 -21.14 -22.75
C LYS A 993 -57.52 -21.86 -21.75
N LYS A 994 -57.05 -21.16 -20.72
CA LYS A 994 -56.32 -21.75 -19.59
C LYS A 994 -57.16 -21.62 -18.32
N SER A 995 -57.33 -22.75 -17.63
CA SER A 995 -58.01 -22.86 -16.35
C SER A 995 -56.98 -22.99 -15.23
N ILE A 996 -56.97 -22.03 -14.30
CA ILE A 996 -55.99 -21.92 -13.22
C ILE A 996 -56.73 -21.97 -11.89
N LYS A 997 -56.31 -22.87 -11.01
CA LYS A 997 -56.79 -22.87 -9.62
C LYS A 997 -56.04 -21.79 -8.84
N ILE A 998 -56.75 -20.83 -8.29
CA ILE A 998 -56.18 -19.73 -7.50
C ILE A 998 -56.81 -19.70 -6.10
N LEU A 999 -56.09 -19.18 -5.11
CA LEU A 999 -56.53 -19.04 -3.72
C LEU A 999 -56.50 -17.55 -3.38
N ASN A 1000 -57.59 -17.04 -2.79
CA ASN A 1000 -57.61 -15.70 -2.19
C ASN A 1000 -57.21 -15.75 -0.72
#